data_AF-A0A327HHL3-F1
#
_entry.id   AF-A0A327HHL3-F1
#
_cell.length_a   1.000
_cell.length_b   1.000
_cell.length_c   1.000
_cell.angle_alpha   90.00
_cell.angle_beta   90.00
_cell.angle_gamma   90.00
#
_symmetry.space_group_name_H-M   'P 1'
#
loop_
_entity.id
_entity.type
_entity.pdbx_description
1 polymer ?
#
loop_
_entity_poly.entity_id
_entity_poly.type
_entity_poly.pdbx_seq_one_letter_code
_entity_poly.pdbx_strand_id
1 'polypeptide(L)'
;MSTENDSKIGAPDAMFGWLLAPIAILLALLADSGLDFGLVLGTDEIKPFAMIALGAILAMAPRVLRERELITMSAATISLATLIVALVLTNVVASFVDSNFIALIFFVTMFGGYLLDNSGRHEWNTILVFSMIGLWTAVVAAANYADTNDNILVFGGEEYTRNGAWQEAIGYVFFSIWAIFTILGMLAAVLLRGILTPATDVGWFGYIKPVEGNYNIATLPLQIALGVWALTHIVTLYYFGTLSELNVLGIAGLEGYHGYIGFWPAALTGVVALTCAWMAAEKWYTRALFIGSMWALYIVSSLYETNHWTSDRLDGSWAVWIWFGITFFIGVMIYWFATHEQYGGWKNRELHQPSQAKVFWSNHWAGIMIFMAFLTGLAIRVQWYFVPSMNSSALASWDLTGGSDPWYMKRVVDYVIAENAHLIWDADRNYPVGGINPRPPLFSWSMAIGAMMLTNLGMNSDEAVWFSMLALPAIYGALIVFPMAGIAKDHFGKGAGVLAAWLIAFMPTHVQKSTWGMADHDSFVLLFLTAAFMFYLRAIKHGGDDRLSRHTNAWPSGIYNAFAAVMKEKRTATLNAIAAGVCFGIVALGWKGFVYGPAIIFLAYVVQVAMNMLRKKDSTTISTINILLLATIFVMTMPFYAHPQLNLVWNSTGLQPLVFIAIFTLAIAWITTGFRDKPWLLVLGSLFTGGIVFGVVLYLLQLADMSNAWEVLTTGSGYFTKNKIFGTIAEASAPSRGQLFASFGPIVFVIAIVMGFIALWDGIVKKNQTHLILGMWVLVASYMAWSAGRFLFNAAPAMAVMGAWGITGLWRASGAGEMA
;
A
#
# COMPACT_ATOMS: atom_id res chain seq x y z
N MET A 1 6.01 -22.39 18.85
CA MET A 1 5.11 -23.52 18.55
C MET A 1 5.15 -24.42 19.77
N SER A 2 4.05 -24.55 20.51
CA SER A 2 3.99 -25.54 21.59
C SER A 2 3.98 -26.93 20.96
N THR A 3 4.79 -27.83 21.50
CA THR A 3 4.97 -29.21 21.06
C THR A 3 3.98 -30.18 21.73
N GLU A 4 2.83 -29.69 22.19
CA GLU A 4 1.76 -30.59 22.62
C GLU A 4 1.06 -31.11 21.36
N ASN A 5 1.02 -32.43 21.23
CA ASN A 5 0.30 -33.14 20.18
C ASN A 5 -1.21 -32.89 20.37
N ASP A 6 -1.69 -31.73 19.93
CA ASP A 6 -3.12 -31.45 19.82
C ASP A 6 -3.65 -32.33 18.67
N SER A 7 -4.59 -33.23 18.99
CA SER A 7 -5.28 -34.07 18.02
C SER A 7 -5.94 -33.18 16.96
N LYS A 8 -5.78 -33.53 15.67
CA LYS A 8 -6.48 -32.82 14.58
C LYS A 8 -7.99 -33.02 14.77
N ILE A 9 -8.71 -31.96 15.14
CA ILE A 9 -10.18 -31.96 15.12
C ILE A 9 -10.60 -31.80 13.65
N GLY A 10 -10.85 -32.93 12.99
CA GLY A 10 -11.52 -32.97 11.68
C GLY A 10 -12.99 -32.60 11.82
N ALA A 11 -13.58 -32.01 10.78
CA ALA A 11 -15.03 -31.90 10.70
C ALA A 11 -15.65 -33.31 10.61
N PRO A 12 -16.84 -33.57 11.20
CA PRO A 12 -17.45 -34.89 11.20
C PRO A 12 -17.74 -35.44 9.78
N ASP A 13 -18.00 -34.57 8.81
CA ASP A 13 -18.07 -34.88 7.39
C ASP A 13 -17.41 -33.76 6.57
N ALA A 14 -16.61 -34.15 5.57
CA ALA A 14 -15.95 -33.26 4.63
C ALA A 14 -16.93 -32.32 3.88
N MET A 15 -18.18 -32.76 3.68
CA MET A 15 -19.23 -32.05 2.95
C MET A 15 -19.93 -30.97 3.77
N PHE A 16 -19.82 -30.95 5.10
CA PHE A 16 -20.49 -29.95 5.95
C PHE A 16 -20.07 -28.52 5.66
N GLY A 17 -18.86 -28.32 5.11
CA GLY A 17 -18.40 -27.00 4.66
C GLY A 17 -19.28 -26.38 3.56
N TRP A 18 -20.06 -27.18 2.82
CA TRP A 18 -20.98 -26.70 1.79
C TRP A 18 -22.17 -25.91 2.36
N LEU A 19 -22.44 -26.02 3.67
CA LEU A 19 -23.49 -25.25 4.35
C LEU A 19 -23.08 -23.78 4.61
N LEU A 20 -21.80 -23.43 4.46
CA LEU A 20 -21.32 -22.06 4.72
C LEU A 20 -22.00 -21.01 3.84
N ALA A 21 -22.09 -21.26 2.53
CA ALA A 21 -22.73 -20.33 1.60
C ALA A 21 -24.25 -20.20 1.84
N PRO A 22 -25.03 -21.29 2.01
CA PRO A 22 -26.43 -21.21 2.43
C PRO A 22 -26.65 -20.39 3.72
N ILE A 23 -25.81 -20.58 4.74
CA ILE A 23 -25.92 -19.80 6.00
C ILE A 23 -25.70 -18.31 5.74
N ALA A 24 -24.69 -17.94 4.96
CA ALA A 24 -24.44 -16.54 4.61
C ALA A 24 -25.59 -15.94 3.78
N ILE A 25 -26.19 -16.69 2.85
CA ILE A 25 -27.37 -16.24 2.09
C ILE A 25 -28.58 -16.04 3.01
N LEU A 26 -28.82 -16.96 3.95
CA LEU A 26 -29.89 -16.80 4.94
C LEU A 26 -29.69 -15.56 5.82
N LEU A 27 -28.44 -15.24 6.17
CA LEU A 27 -28.13 -14.00 6.87
C LEU A 27 -28.37 -12.76 6.00
N ALA A 28 -28.16 -12.83 4.67
CA ALA A 28 -28.49 -11.75 3.76
C ALA A 28 -30.00 -11.51 3.68
N LEU A 29 -30.79 -12.59 3.62
CA LEU A 29 -32.26 -12.51 3.67
C LEU A 29 -32.76 -11.97 5.00
N LEU A 30 -32.15 -12.39 6.11
CA LEU A 30 -32.49 -11.86 7.44
C LEU A 30 -32.13 -10.37 7.54
N ALA A 31 -30.96 -9.97 7.04
CA ALA A 31 -30.54 -8.58 7.04
C ALA A 31 -31.51 -7.72 6.23
N ASP A 32 -31.96 -8.21 5.07
CA ASP A 32 -32.98 -7.52 4.25
C ASP A 32 -34.30 -7.36 5.01
N SER A 33 -34.78 -8.42 5.67
CA SER A 33 -36.03 -8.33 6.46
C SER A 33 -35.98 -7.29 7.60
N GLY A 34 -34.78 -6.95 8.09
CA GLY A 34 -34.60 -6.01 9.20
C GLY A 34 -34.19 -4.59 8.77
N LEU A 35 -33.52 -4.45 7.63
CA LEU A 35 -32.97 -3.18 7.12
C LEU A 35 -33.66 -2.70 5.84
N ASP A 36 -34.53 -3.51 5.25
CA ASP A 36 -35.34 -3.25 4.05
C ASP A 36 -34.54 -2.63 2.90
N PHE A 37 -33.49 -3.32 2.46
CA PHE A 37 -32.63 -2.85 1.37
C PHE A 37 -32.99 -3.47 0.02
N GLY A 38 -34.23 -3.96 -0.12
CA GLY A 38 -34.85 -4.33 -1.39
C GLY A 38 -34.41 -5.66 -1.99
N LEU A 39 -34.01 -6.64 -1.17
CA LEU A 39 -33.66 -7.97 -1.67
C LEU A 39 -34.92 -8.79 -2.02
N VAL A 40 -35.42 -8.62 -3.24
CA VAL A 40 -36.59 -9.35 -3.73
C VAL A 40 -36.22 -10.80 -4.11
N LEU A 41 -37.02 -11.77 -3.66
CA LEU A 41 -36.87 -13.20 -3.97
C LEU A 41 -37.40 -13.57 -5.38
N GLY A 42 -36.96 -12.85 -6.40
CA GLY A 42 -37.21 -13.21 -7.79
C GLY A 42 -36.15 -14.17 -8.34
N THR A 43 -36.45 -14.78 -9.49
CA THR A 43 -35.53 -15.75 -10.11
C THR A 43 -34.24 -15.12 -10.61
N ASP A 44 -34.24 -13.83 -10.95
CA ASP A 44 -33.07 -13.14 -11.50
C ASP A 44 -32.15 -12.62 -10.40
N GLU A 45 -32.71 -12.25 -9.26
CA GLU A 45 -32.02 -11.73 -8.08
C GLU A 45 -31.31 -12.83 -7.28
N ILE A 46 -31.85 -14.06 -7.29
CA ILE A 46 -31.25 -15.23 -6.62
C ILE A 46 -30.08 -15.83 -7.44
N LYS A 47 -30.09 -15.69 -8.77
CA LYS A 47 -29.06 -16.28 -9.67
C LYS A 47 -27.62 -15.94 -9.23
N PRO A 48 -27.26 -14.65 -8.97
CA PRO A 48 -25.91 -14.32 -8.50
C PRO A 48 -25.52 -15.02 -7.19
N PHE A 49 -26.42 -15.04 -6.20
CA PHE A 49 -26.17 -15.73 -4.93
C PHE A 49 -25.95 -17.23 -5.13
N ALA A 50 -26.76 -17.87 -5.98
CA ALA A 50 -26.62 -19.28 -6.31
C ALA A 50 -25.28 -19.59 -7.00
N MET A 51 -24.81 -18.71 -7.90
CA MET A 51 -23.51 -18.87 -8.54
C MET A 51 -22.36 -18.72 -7.53
N ILE A 52 -22.40 -17.71 -6.66
CA ILE A 52 -21.38 -17.53 -5.61
C ILE A 52 -21.36 -18.75 -4.67
N ALA A 53 -22.53 -19.27 -4.28
CA ALA A 53 -22.63 -20.49 -3.47
C ALA A 53 -22.06 -21.72 -4.19
N LEU A 54 -22.34 -21.89 -5.48
CA LEU A 54 -21.74 -22.95 -6.29
C LEU A 54 -20.21 -22.82 -6.32
N GLY A 55 -19.68 -21.60 -6.47
CA GLY A 55 -18.24 -21.32 -6.39
C GLY A 55 -17.64 -21.78 -5.06
N ALA A 56 -18.32 -21.48 -3.94
CA ALA A 56 -17.90 -21.90 -2.60
C ALA A 56 -17.89 -23.43 -2.42
N ILE A 57 -18.89 -24.13 -2.96
CA ILE A 57 -18.95 -25.60 -2.96
C ILE A 57 -17.79 -26.20 -3.77
N LEU A 58 -17.58 -25.68 -4.98
CA LEU A 58 -16.51 -26.13 -5.89
C LEU A 58 -15.11 -25.84 -5.34
N ALA A 59 -14.93 -24.79 -4.54
CA ALA A 59 -13.69 -24.49 -3.85
C ALA A 59 -13.23 -25.64 -2.95
N MET A 60 -14.17 -26.31 -2.27
CA MET A 60 -13.91 -27.39 -1.32
C MET A 60 -13.92 -28.78 -1.98
N ALA A 61 -14.46 -28.91 -3.20
CA ALA A 61 -14.61 -30.17 -3.89
C ALA A 61 -13.28 -30.97 -4.01
N PRO A 62 -12.13 -30.36 -4.37
CA PRO A 62 -10.86 -31.11 -4.44
C PRO A 62 -10.44 -31.74 -3.11
N ARG A 63 -10.69 -31.08 -1.97
CA ARG A 63 -10.41 -31.65 -0.63
C ARG A 63 -11.33 -32.83 -0.37
N VAL A 64 -12.64 -32.64 -0.56
CA VAL A 64 -13.67 -33.67 -0.34
C VAL A 64 -13.38 -34.92 -1.17
N LEU A 65 -13.02 -34.75 -2.44
CA LEU A 65 -12.67 -35.86 -3.33
C LEU A 65 -11.40 -36.60 -2.86
N ARG A 66 -10.40 -35.88 -2.34
CA ARG A 66 -9.18 -36.48 -1.80
C ARG A 66 -9.42 -37.24 -0.51
N GLU A 67 -10.22 -36.70 0.40
CA GLU A 67 -10.59 -37.34 1.67
C GLU A 67 -11.44 -38.60 1.48
N ARG A 68 -12.18 -38.68 0.37
CA ARG A 68 -12.92 -39.89 -0.07
C ARG A 68 -12.10 -40.84 -0.96
N GLU A 69 -10.80 -40.60 -1.11
CA GLU A 69 -9.89 -41.41 -1.95
C GLU A 69 -10.30 -41.51 -3.43
N LEU A 70 -11.09 -40.56 -3.94
CA LEU A 70 -11.58 -40.54 -5.32
C LEU A 70 -10.55 -39.98 -6.32
N ILE A 71 -9.54 -39.25 -5.84
CA ILE A 71 -8.47 -38.68 -6.66
C ILE A 71 -7.09 -38.93 -6.03
N THR A 72 -6.13 -39.37 -6.84
CA THR A 72 -4.76 -39.73 -6.42
C THR A 72 -3.67 -38.98 -7.21
N MET A 73 -3.92 -37.71 -7.55
CA MET A 73 -3.00 -36.87 -8.32
C MET A 73 -2.11 -36.00 -7.43
N SER A 74 -1.01 -35.48 -8.00
CA SER A 74 -0.14 -34.53 -7.29
C SER A 74 -0.87 -33.21 -6.98
N ALA A 75 -0.48 -32.53 -5.89
CA ALA A 75 -1.07 -31.24 -5.50
C ALA A 75 -0.93 -30.16 -6.58
N ALA A 76 0.19 -30.16 -7.32
CA ALA A 76 0.42 -29.23 -8.42
C ALA A 76 -0.55 -29.49 -9.59
N THR A 77 -0.80 -30.76 -9.90
CA THR A 77 -1.76 -31.15 -10.96
C THR A 77 -3.18 -30.76 -10.58
N ILE A 78 -3.60 -31.00 -9.33
CA ILE A 78 -4.91 -30.59 -8.84
C ILE A 78 -5.04 -29.07 -8.90
N SER A 79 -4.03 -28.32 -8.44
CA SER A 79 -4.09 -26.86 -8.45
C SER A 79 -4.20 -26.28 -9.87
N LEU A 80 -3.47 -26.86 -10.83
CA LEU A 80 -3.56 -26.45 -12.23
C LEU A 80 -4.93 -26.82 -12.83
N ALA A 81 -5.43 -28.03 -12.55
CA ALA A 81 -6.75 -28.47 -13.01
C ALA A 81 -7.85 -27.57 -12.44
N THR A 82 -7.83 -27.26 -11.15
CA THR A 82 -8.79 -26.36 -10.51
C THR A 82 -8.72 -24.95 -11.09
N LEU A 83 -7.54 -24.43 -11.41
CA LEU A 83 -7.40 -23.13 -12.10
C LEU A 83 -8.08 -23.16 -13.48
N ILE A 84 -7.81 -24.18 -14.29
CA ILE A 84 -8.39 -24.32 -15.62
C ILE A 84 -9.93 -24.42 -15.53
N VAL A 85 -10.44 -25.29 -14.64
CA VAL A 85 -11.88 -25.43 -14.43
C VAL A 85 -12.50 -24.13 -13.95
N ALA A 86 -11.85 -23.41 -13.02
CA ALA A 86 -12.33 -22.12 -12.54
C ALA A 86 -12.41 -21.10 -13.68
N LEU A 87 -11.39 -21.00 -14.54
CA LEU A 87 -11.41 -20.10 -15.70
C LEU A 87 -12.52 -20.45 -16.69
N VAL A 88 -12.73 -21.74 -16.99
CA VAL A 88 -13.81 -22.17 -17.90
C VAL A 88 -15.18 -21.86 -17.30
N LEU A 89 -15.42 -22.26 -16.04
CA LEU A 89 -16.69 -22.02 -15.38
C LEU A 89 -16.98 -20.54 -15.17
N THR A 90 -15.96 -19.71 -14.98
CA THR A 90 -16.11 -18.24 -14.92
C THR A 90 -16.74 -17.70 -16.19
N ASN A 91 -16.32 -18.16 -17.37
CA ASN A 91 -16.92 -17.76 -18.64
C ASN A 91 -18.38 -18.26 -18.79
N VAL A 92 -18.67 -19.46 -18.28
CA VAL A 92 -20.04 -20.00 -18.25
C VAL A 92 -20.94 -19.16 -17.34
N VAL A 93 -20.46 -18.80 -16.14
CA VAL A 93 -21.17 -17.95 -15.19
C VAL A 93 -21.39 -16.55 -15.76
N ALA A 94 -20.38 -15.96 -16.40
CA ALA A 94 -20.50 -14.66 -17.07
C ALA A 94 -21.65 -14.66 -18.09
N SER A 95 -21.74 -15.72 -18.90
CA SER A 95 -22.79 -15.87 -19.91
C SER A 95 -24.16 -16.19 -19.31
N PHE A 96 -24.21 -16.95 -18.21
CA PHE A 96 -25.45 -17.37 -17.56
C PHE A 96 -26.13 -16.26 -16.74
N VAL A 97 -25.32 -15.43 -16.06
CA VAL A 97 -25.80 -14.31 -15.23
C VAL A 97 -25.80 -12.99 -16.01
N ASP A 98 -25.22 -12.96 -17.21
CA ASP A 98 -24.98 -11.74 -17.99
C ASP A 98 -24.19 -10.68 -17.20
N SER A 99 -23.18 -11.13 -16.44
CA SER A 99 -22.36 -10.25 -15.60
C SER A 99 -20.95 -10.77 -15.41
N ASN A 100 -19.99 -10.04 -15.98
CA ASN A 100 -18.56 -10.29 -15.78
C ASN A 100 -18.11 -10.01 -14.33
N PHE A 101 -18.79 -9.09 -13.64
CA PHE A 101 -18.52 -8.83 -12.23
C PHE A 101 -18.88 -10.02 -11.34
N ILE A 102 -20.07 -10.63 -11.52
CA ILE A 102 -20.45 -11.85 -10.80
C ILE A 102 -19.53 -13.02 -11.15
N ALA A 103 -19.13 -13.14 -12.42
CA ALA A 103 -18.16 -14.14 -12.84
C ALA A 103 -16.82 -13.98 -12.13
N LEU A 104 -16.34 -12.75 -11.93
CA LEU A 104 -15.13 -12.47 -11.15
C LEU A 104 -15.30 -12.88 -9.67
N ILE A 105 -16.42 -12.54 -9.04
CA ILE A 105 -16.72 -12.96 -7.66
C ILE A 105 -16.74 -14.50 -7.57
N PHE A 106 -17.35 -15.17 -8.54
CA PHE A 106 -17.35 -16.63 -8.65
C PHE A 106 -15.92 -17.18 -8.74
N PHE A 107 -15.08 -16.63 -9.63
CA PHE A 107 -13.69 -17.04 -9.79
C PHE A 107 -12.90 -16.92 -8.48
N VAL A 108 -13.03 -15.77 -7.81
CA VAL A 108 -12.36 -15.51 -6.53
C VAL A 108 -12.85 -16.46 -5.45
N THR A 109 -14.15 -16.70 -5.36
CA THR A 109 -14.75 -17.61 -4.38
C THR A 109 -14.30 -19.05 -4.63
N MET A 110 -14.31 -19.50 -5.88
CA MET A 110 -13.93 -20.86 -6.26
C MET A 110 -12.43 -21.11 -6.15
N PHE A 111 -11.61 -20.35 -6.88
CA PHE A 111 -10.17 -20.59 -6.95
C PHE A 111 -9.44 -20.05 -5.71
N GLY A 112 -9.80 -18.85 -5.25
CA GLY A 112 -9.27 -18.30 -4.00
C GLY A 112 -9.66 -19.16 -2.79
N GLY A 113 -10.91 -19.62 -2.74
CA GLY A 113 -11.37 -20.55 -1.71
C GLY A 113 -10.60 -21.87 -1.74
N TYR A 114 -10.35 -22.43 -2.93
CA TYR A 114 -9.52 -23.62 -3.10
C TYR A 114 -8.08 -23.43 -2.57
N LEU A 115 -7.44 -22.30 -2.88
CA LEU A 115 -6.09 -22.02 -2.40
C LEU A 115 -6.02 -21.94 -0.87
N LEU A 116 -7.03 -21.33 -0.24
CA LEU A 116 -7.14 -21.25 1.22
C LEU A 116 -7.40 -22.64 1.81
N ASP A 117 -8.36 -23.37 1.26
CA ASP A 117 -8.76 -24.68 1.77
C ASP A 117 -7.64 -25.72 1.63
N ASN A 118 -6.99 -25.79 0.46
CA ASN A 118 -5.90 -26.74 0.21
C ASN A 118 -4.62 -26.39 0.97
N SER A 119 -4.42 -25.12 1.35
CA SER A 119 -3.33 -24.72 2.26
C SER A 119 -3.66 -24.91 3.74
N GLY A 120 -4.79 -25.56 4.06
CA GLY A 120 -5.26 -25.82 5.41
C GLY A 120 -5.84 -24.60 6.12
N ARG A 121 -6.06 -23.48 5.43
CA ARG A 121 -6.58 -22.22 5.99
C ARG A 121 -8.11 -22.15 5.88
N HIS A 122 -8.80 -23.14 6.45
CA HIS A 122 -10.25 -23.33 6.28
C HIS A 122 -11.08 -22.15 6.80
N GLU A 123 -10.68 -21.54 7.90
CA GLU A 123 -11.34 -20.37 8.50
C GLU A 123 -11.28 -19.15 7.59
N TRP A 124 -10.16 -18.97 6.87
CA TRP A 124 -10.06 -17.91 5.87
C TRP A 124 -10.94 -18.19 4.66
N ASN A 125 -11.15 -19.45 4.29
CA ASN A 125 -12.12 -19.81 3.27
C ASN A 125 -13.56 -19.46 3.73
N THR A 126 -13.91 -19.72 4.99
CA THR A 126 -15.19 -19.29 5.57
C THR A 126 -15.37 -17.77 5.50
N ILE A 127 -14.35 -17.00 5.88
CA ILE A 127 -14.37 -15.53 5.79
C ILE A 127 -14.54 -15.09 4.33
N LEU A 128 -13.83 -15.71 3.39
CA LEU A 128 -13.94 -15.40 1.97
C LEU A 128 -15.37 -15.63 1.46
N VAL A 129 -15.97 -16.78 1.74
CA VAL A 129 -17.34 -17.12 1.31
C VAL A 129 -18.35 -16.08 1.82
N PHE A 130 -18.32 -15.78 3.12
CA PHE A 130 -19.20 -14.77 3.71
C PHE A 130 -18.95 -13.38 3.12
N SER A 131 -17.69 -13.00 2.93
CA SER A 131 -17.30 -11.71 2.37
C SER A 131 -17.68 -11.54 0.90
N MET A 132 -17.72 -12.61 0.11
CA MET A 132 -18.12 -12.57 -1.31
C MET A 132 -19.64 -12.52 -1.47
N ILE A 133 -20.38 -13.27 -0.64
CA ILE A 133 -21.84 -13.15 -0.56
C ILE A 133 -22.22 -11.74 -0.09
N GLY A 134 -21.56 -11.26 0.97
CA GLY A 134 -21.76 -9.92 1.50
C GLY A 134 -21.39 -8.80 0.54
N LEU A 135 -20.39 -9.01 -0.33
CA LEU A 135 -20.06 -8.06 -1.39
C LEU A 135 -21.23 -7.88 -2.34
N TRP A 136 -21.85 -8.97 -2.79
CA TRP A 136 -23.04 -8.88 -3.63
C TRP A 136 -24.24 -8.28 -2.90
N THR A 137 -24.48 -8.69 -1.65
CA THR A 137 -25.52 -8.07 -0.79
C THR A 137 -25.31 -6.57 -0.64
N ALA A 138 -24.07 -6.12 -0.46
CA ALA A 138 -23.73 -4.71 -0.36
C ALA A 138 -23.99 -3.95 -1.67
N VAL A 139 -23.72 -4.55 -2.83
CA VAL A 139 -24.08 -3.96 -4.14
C VAL A 139 -25.59 -3.81 -4.27
N VAL A 140 -26.36 -4.87 -3.96
CA VAL A 140 -27.83 -4.84 -4.03
C VAL A 140 -28.39 -3.74 -3.13
N ALA A 141 -27.94 -3.69 -1.87
CA ALA A 141 -28.42 -2.72 -0.91
C ALA A 141 -28.06 -1.27 -1.28
N ALA A 142 -26.84 -1.05 -1.77
CA ALA A 142 -26.39 0.27 -2.19
C ALA A 142 -27.13 0.75 -3.45
N ALA A 143 -27.40 -0.16 -4.39
CA ALA A 143 -28.22 0.13 -5.57
C ALA A 143 -29.67 0.45 -5.19
N ASN A 144 -30.27 -0.35 -4.30
CA ASN A 144 -31.61 -0.07 -3.80
C ASN A 144 -31.71 1.29 -3.11
N TYR A 145 -30.71 1.66 -2.29
CA TYR A 145 -30.65 2.98 -1.68
C TYR A 145 -30.60 4.09 -2.75
N ALA A 146 -29.75 3.93 -3.76
CA ALA A 146 -29.61 4.88 -4.87
C ALA A 146 -30.91 5.06 -5.67
N ASP A 147 -31.66 3.97 -5.89
CA ASP A 147 -32.90 3.99 -6.68
C ASP A 147 -34.11 4.54 -5.91
N THR A 148 -34.11 4.42 -4.57
CA THR A 148 -35.26 4.78 -3.72
C THR A 148 -35.13 6.15 -3.07
N ASN A 149 -33.93 6.70 -2.95
CA ASN A 149 -33.67 7.98 -2.28
C ASN A 149 -33.15 9.01 -3.28
N ASP A 150 -33.71 10.22 -3.24
CA ASP A 150 -33.34 11.29 -4.15
C ASP A 150 -32.14 12.10 -3.65
N ASN A 151 -31.46 12.78 -4.57
CA ASN A 151 -30.37 13.72 -4.29
C ASN A 151 -30.87 15.15 -4.06
N ILE A 152 -32.17 15.39 -4.19
CA ILE A 152 -32.82 16.70 -4.07
C ILE A 152 -33.73 16.71 -2.84
N LEU A 153 -33.59 17.73 -1.99
CA LEU A 153 -34.56 18.03 -0.93
C LEU A 153 -35.30 19.33 -1.23
N VAL A 154 -36.62 19.31 -1.16
CA VAL A 154 -37.44 20.53 -1.16
C VAL A 154 -37.85 20.86 0.28
N PHE A 155 -37.28 21.93 0.84
CA PHE A 155 -37.57 22.38 2.21
C PHE A 155 -37.92 23.87 2.22
N GLY A 156 -39.07 24.22 2.81
CA GLY A 156 -39.51 25.62 2.91
C GLY A 156 -39.79 26.31 1.56
N GLY A 157 -39.97 25.55 0.48
CA GLY A 157 -40.14 26.08 -0.89
C GLY A 157 -38.84 26.31 -1.65
N GLU A 158 -37.68 26.01 -1.04
CA GLU A 158 -36.37 26.02 -1.69
C GLU A 158 -35.90 24.60 -2.00
N GLU A 159 -35.20 24.45 -3.12
CA GLU A 159 -34.66 23.18 -3.59
C GLU A 159 -33.15 23.09 -3.29
N TYR A 160 -32.74 22.00 -2.65
CA TYR A 160 -31.37 21.72 -2.26
C TYR A 160 -30.87 20.45 -2.95
N THR A 161 -30.06 20.58 -4.00
CA THR A 161 -29.42 19.43 -4.69
C THR A 161 -28.08 19.07 -4.03
N ARG A 162 -27.93 17.83 -3.57
CA ARG A 162 -26.78 17.36 -2.76
C ARG A 162 -26.23 16.00 -3.26
N ASN A 163 -25.86 15.92 -4.53
CA ASN A 163 -25.29 14.68 -5.14
C ASN A 163 -24.14 14.06 -4.35
N GLY A 164 -23.26 14.91 -3.79
CA GLY A 164 -22.12 14.43 -3.02
C GLY A 164 -22.52 13.67 -1.76
N ALA A 165 -23.49 14.20 -1.01
CA ALA A 165 -23.98 13.56 0.20
C ALA A 165 -24.77 12.27 -0.12
N TRP A 166 -25.53 12.27 -1.22
CA TRP A 166 -26.20 11.08 -1.74
C TRP A 166 -25.20 9.98 -2.12
N GLN A 167 -24.08 10.31 -2.79
CA GLN A 167 -23.01 9.35 -3.09
C GLN A 167 -22.29 8.84 -1.82
N GLU A 168 -22.09 9.69 -0.81
CA GLU A 168 -21.53 9.29 0.48
C GLU A 168 -22.43 8.32 1.22
N ALA A 169 -23.75 8.53 1.16
CA ALA A 169 -24.75 7.62 1.71
C ALA A 169 -24.74 6.24 1.03
N ILE A 170 -24.70 6.20 -0.31
CA ILE A 170 -24.56 4.94 -1.07
C ILE A 170 -23.29 4.20 -0.65
N GLY A 171 -22.16 4.91 -0.58
CA GLY A 171 -20.89 4.36 -0.13
C GLY A 171 -20.96 3.82 1.30
N TYR A 172 -21.62 4.55 2.21
CA TYR A 172 -21.81 4.14 3.60
C TYR A 172 -22.61 2.84 3.73
N VAL A 173 -23.73 2.71 2.99
CA VAL A 173 -24.54 1.48 2.94
C VAL A 173 -23.70 0.31 2.44
N PHE A 174 -23.02 0.50 1.30
CA PHE A 174 -22.16 -0.51 0.69
C PHE A 174 -21.07 -1.01 1.66
N PHE A 175 -20.24 -0.10 2.19
CA PHE A 175 -19.11 -0.49 3.02
C PHE A 175 -19.54 -1.08 4.35
N SER A 176 -20.64 -0.61 4.95
CA SER A 176 -21.15 -1.13 6.22
C SER A 176 -21.70 -2.55 6.07
N ILE A 177 -22.49 -2.82 5.03
CA ILE A 177 -23.03 -4.18 4.78
C ILE A 177 -21.89 -5.14 4.46
N TRP A 178 -20.95 -4.73 3.61
CA TRP A 178 -19.81 -5.58 3.30
C TRP A 178 -18.97 -5.90 4.54
N ALA A 179 -18.70 -4.89 5.39
CA ALA A 179 -18.00 -5.07 6.66
C ALA A 179 -18.77 -6.03 7.60
N ILE A 180 -20.09 -5.88 7.75
CA ILE A 180 -20.91 -6.78 8.57
C ILE A 180 -20.70 -8.23 8.12
N PHE A 181 -20.81 -8.52 6.83
CA PHE A 181 -20.63 -9.87 6.32
C PHE A 181 -19.22 -10.42 6.51
N THR A 182 -18.18 -9.60 6.31
CA THR A 182 -16.81 -10.02 6.59
C THR A 182 -16.61 -10.31 8.08
N ILE A 183 -17.18 -9.50 8.98
CA ILE A 183 -17.10 -9.68 10.44
C ILE A 183 -17.90 -10.91 10.89
N LEU A 184 -19.11 -11.10 10.36
CA LEU A 184 -19.91 -12.30 10.61
C LEU A 184 -19.22 -13.55 10.05
N GLY A 185 -18.50 -13.43 8.93
CA GLY A 185 -17.61 -14.48 8.42
C GLY A 185 -16.48 -14.82 9.39
N MET A 186 -15.85 -13.82 10.01
CA MET A 186 -14.85 -14.04 11.06
C MET A 186 -15.47 -14.71 12.30
N LEU A 187 -16.67 -14.30 12.71
CA LEU A 187 -17.39 -14.91 13.83
C LEU A 187 -17.78 -16.35 13.52
N ALA A 188 -18.34 -16.60 12.33
CA ALA A 188 -18.67 -17.94 11.84
C ALA A 188 -17.43 -18.83 11.74
N ALA A 189 -16.29 -18.29 11.32
CA ALA A 189 -15.03 -19.04 11.29
C ALA A 189 -14.56 -19.49 12.69
N VAL A 190 -14.84 -18.70 13.73
CA VAL A 190 -14.55 -19.09 15.13
C VAL A 190 -15.58 -20.10 15.66
N LEU A 191 -16.88 -19.88 15.38
CA LEU A 191 -17.97 -20.70 15.91
C LEU A 191 -18.11 -22.07 15.22
N LEU A 192 -17.87 -22.13 13.91
CA LEU A 192 -18.11 -23.31 13.07
C LEU A 192 -16.84 -24.14 12.83
N ARG A 193 -15.69 -23.69 13.37
CA ARG A 193 -14.42 -24.42 13.39
C ARG A 193 -14.59 -25.74 14.15
N GLY A 194 -14.15 -26.83 13.55
CA GLY A 194 -14.30 -28.20 14.07
C GLY A 194 -15.71 -28.78 13.91
N ILE A 195 -16.69 -27.98 13.46
CA ILE A 195 -18.08 -28.40 13.24
C ILE A 195 -18.37 -28.56 11.74
N LEU A 196 -18.32 -27.45 10.99
CA LEU A 196 -18.55 -27.46 9.54
C LEU A 196 -17.26 -27.49 8.73
N THR A 197 -16.17 -26.98 9.32
CA THR A 197 -14.85 -26.93 8.69
C THR A 197 -13.79 -27.49 9.62
N PRO A 198 -12.75 -28.17 9.09
CA PRO A 198 -11.65 -28.65 9.92
C PRO A 198 -10.95 -27.50 10.63
N ALA A 199 -10.49 -27.71 11.87
CA ALA A 199 -9.72 -26.70 12.58
C ALA A 199 -8.29 -26.60 12.02
N THR A 200 -7.86 -25.41 11.61
CA THR A 200 -6.48 -25.20 11.15
C THR A 200 -5.45 -25.17 12.31
N ASP A 201 -4.27 -25.71 12.04
CA ASP A 201 -3.04 -25.53 12.82
C ASP A 201 -2.10 -24.46 12.22
N VAL A 202 -2.48 -23.83 11.10
CA VAL A 202 -1.64 -22.89 10.35
C VAL A 202 -2.25 -21.48 10.33
N GLY A 203 -1.38 -20.47 10.37
CA GLY A 203 -1.80 -19.07 10.24
C GLY A 203 -2.45 -18.51 11.51
N TRP A 204 -3.37 -17.56 11.34
CA TRP A 204 -3.93 -16.78 12.46
C TRP A 204 -4.83 -17.61 13.38
N PHE A 205 -5.66 -18.47 12.80
CA PHE A 205 -6.58 -19.32 13.56
C PHE A 205 -5.88 -20.51 14.22
N GLY A 206 -4.67 -20.87 13.79
CA GLY A 206 -3.85 -21.91 14.44
C GLY A 206 -3.47 -21.62 15.90
N TYR A 207 -3.61 -20.38 16.36
CA TYR A 207 -3.40 -20.01 17.77
C TYR A 207 -4.63 -20.30 18.66
N ILE A 208 -5.78 -20.61 18.08
CA ILE A 208 -6.95 -21.04 18.85
C ILE A 208 -6.78 -22.54 19.13
N LYS A 209 -6.60 -22.90 20.40
CA LYS A 209 -6.46 -24.31 20.78
C LYS A 209 -7.76 -25.09 20.49
N PRO A 210 -7.66 -26.32 19.94
CA PRO A 210 -8.81 -27.21 19.84
C PRO A 210 -9.34 -27.55 21.23
N VAL A 211 -10.65 -27.74 21.35
CA VAL A 211 -11.33 -28.13 22.59
C VAL A 211 -12.24 -29.31 22.29
N GLU A 212 -12.31 -30.27 23.21
CA GLU A 212 -13.27 -31.37 23.13
C GLU A 212 -14.69 -30.85 23.35
N GLY A 213 -15.55 -30.99 22.34
CA GLY A 213 -16.95 -30.54 22.37
C GLY A 213 -17.29 -29.53 21.27
N ASN A 214 -18.58 -29.21 21.15
CA ASN A 214 -19.09 -28.40 20.03
C ASN A 214 -18.88 -26.89 20.20
N TYR A 215 -18.48 -26.40 21.38
CA TYR A 215 -18.36 -24.96 21.63
C TYR A 215 -17.13 -24.63 22.48
N ASN A 216 -16.27 -23.75 21.95
CA ASN A 216 -15.05 -23.31 22.62
C ASN A 216 -15.26 -22.02 23.42
N ILE A 217 -15.63 -22.16 24.70
CA ILE A 217 -15.84 -21.03 25.61
C ILE A 217 -14.58 -20.17 25.82
N ALA A 218 -13.37 -20.71 25.60
CA ALA A 218 -12.13 -19.93 25.76
C ALA A 218 -12.00 -18.82 24.69
N THR A 219 -12.71 -18.93 23.57
CA THR A 219 -12.77 -17.89 22.53
C THR A 219 -13.87 -16.86 22.75
N LEU A 220 -14.65 -16.98 23.83
CA LEU A 220 -15.79 -16.08 24.13
C LEU A 220 -15.42 -14.58 24.05
N PRO A 221 -14.28 -14.09 24.58
CA PRO A 221 -13.92 -12.67 24.43
C PRO A 221 -13.81 -12.22 22.97
N LEU A 222 -13.24 -13.06 22.10
CA LEU A 222 -13.12 -12.79 20.67
C LEU A 222 -14.50 -12.80 19.99
N GLN A 223 -15.35 -13.77 20.34
CA GLN A 223 -16.72 -13.86 19.81
C GLN A 223 -17.55 -12.62 20.20
N ILE A 224 -17.48 -12.19 21.46
CA ILE A 224 -18.14 -10.96 21.94
C ILE A 224 -17.61 -9.75 21.18
N ALA A 225 -16.29 -9.63 20.99
CA ALA A 225 -15.73 -8.50 20.26
C ALA A 225 -16.19 -8.44 18.80
N LEU A 226 -16.22 -9.58 18.10
CA LEU A 226 -16.73 -9.66 16.72
C LEU A 226 -18.24 -9.39 16.67
N GLY A 227 -19.01 -9.88 17.65
CA GLY A 227 -20.44 -9.61 17.78
C GLY A 227 -20.73 -8.13 18.01
N VAL A 228 -20.02 -7.48 18.94
CA VAL A 228 -20.11 -6.03 19.18
C VAL A 228 -19.74 -5.25 17.92
N TRP A 229 -18.70 -5.67 17.20
CA TRP A 229 -18.29 -5.00 15.97
C TRP A 229 -19.38 -5.07 14.89
N ALA A 230 -19.90 -6.27 14.60
CA ALA A 230 -21.00 -6.43 13.64
C ALA A 230 -22.26 -5.67 14.09
N LEU A 231 -22.64 -5.80 15.37
CA LEU A 231 -23.82 -5.12 15.93
C LEU A 231 -23.71 -3.61 15.82
N THR A 232 -22.53 -3.03 16.02
CA THR A 232 -22.35 -1.57 15.93
C THR A 232 -22.65 -1.10 14.51
N HIS A 233 -22.17 -1.79 13.47
CA HIS A 233 -22.51 -1.47 12.08
C HIS A 233 -24.02 -1.63 11.80
N ILE A 234 -24.64 -2.70 12.31
CA ILE A 234 -26.08 -2.95 12.16
C ILE A 234 -26.90 -1.83 12.81
N VAL A 235 -26.55 -1.44 14.04
CA VAL A 235 -27.24 -0.37 14.77
C VAL A 235 -27.09 0.98 14.07
N THR A 236 -25.89 1.28 13.55
CA THR A 236 -25.70 2.54 12.79
C THR A 236 -26.48 2.55 11.48
N LEU A 237 -26.56 1.41 10.78
CA LEU A 237 -27.36 1.29 9.55
C LEU A 237 -28.86 1.38 9.84
N TYR A 238 -29.32 0.73 10.92
CA TYR A 238 -30.70 0.84 11.35
C TYR A 238 -31.06 2.28 11.69
N TYR A 239 -30.22 2.96 12.49
CA TYR A 239 -30.40 4.38 12.80
C TYR A 239 -30.43 5.23 11.53
N PHE A 240 -29.51 4.99 10.60
CA PHE A 240 -29.46 5.67 9.32
C PHE A 240 -30.77 5.53 8.53
N GLY A 241 -31.35 4.33 8.49
CA GLY A 241 -32.65 4.09 7.85
C GLY A 241 -33.84 4.80 8.53
N THR A 242 -33.71 5.26 9.77
CA THR A 242 -34.76 6.05 10.44
C THR A 242 -34.68 7.55 10.19
N LEU A 243 -33.60 8.03 9.56
CA LEU A 243 -33.35 9.45 9.39
C LEU A 243 -34.15 10.05 8.23
N SER A 244 -34.51 11.32 8.38
CA SER A 244 -35.04 12.11 7.27
C SER A 244 -33.94 12.46 6.26
N GLU A 245 -34.36 12.70 5.01
CA GLU A 245 -33.48 13.14 3.91
C GLU A 245 -32.65 14.38 4.28
N LEU A 246 -33.19 15.27 5.13
CA LEU A 246 -32.47 16.43 5.69
C LEU A 246 -31.14 16.03 6.34
N ASN A 247 -31.15 14.98 7.16
CA ASN A 247 -29.99 14.52 7.90
C ASN A 247 -29.01 13.76 7.00
N VAL A 248 -29.52 13.02 6.03
CA VAL A 248 -28.68 12.23 5.12
C VAL A 248 -27.99 13.13 4.08
N LEU A 249 -28.69 14.11 3.52
CA LEU A 249 -28.14 15.03 2.50
C LEU A 249 -27.24 16.14 3.06
N GLY A 250 -27.09 16.21 4.38
CA GLY A 250 -26.07 17.04 5.01
C GLY A 250 -26.33 18.54 4.88
N ILE A 251 -27.59 18.99 4.91
CA ILE A 251 -27.94 20.41 4.75
C ILE A 251 -27.79 21.12 6.09
N ALA A 252 -26.54 21.45 6.41
CA ALA A 252 -26.19 22.15 7.64
C ALA A 252 -26.81 23.55 7.70
N GLY A 253 -27.38 23.91 8.85
CA GLY A 253 -27.97 25.23 9.11
C GLY A 253 -29.49 25.27 9.15
N LEU A 254 -30.18 24.19 8.79
CA LEU A 254 -31.63 24.04 8.98
C LEU A 254 -31.96 23.45 10.36
N GLU A 255 -33.08 23.89 10.94
CA GLU A 255 -33.56 23.41 12.23
C GLU A 255 -33.87 21.90 12.15
N GLY A 256 -33.34 21.11 13.09
CA GLY A 256 -33.49 19.65 13.11
C GLY A 256 -32.38 18.85 12.42
N TYR A 257 -31.37 19.50 11.84
CA TYR A 257 -30.19 18.82 11.29
C TYR A 257 -29.20 18.41 12.38
N HIS A 258 -28.82 17.13 12.42
CA HIS A 258 -27.73 16.58 13.24
C HIS A 258 -26.83 15.60 12.47
N GLY A 259 -27.20 15.22 11.22
CA GLY A 259 -26.43 14.29 10.39
C GLY A 259 -26.64 12.82 10.78
N TYR A 260 -25.83 11.93 10.19
CA TYR A 260 -25.87 10.49 10.49
C TYR A 260 -24.53 9.97 11.02
N ILE A 261 -24.58 8.82 11.69
CA ILE A 261 -23.38 8.14 12.20
C ILE A 261 -22.73 7.35 11.05
N GLY A 262 -21.62 7.86 10.52
CA GLY A 262 -20.90 7.25 9.40
C GLY A 262 -20.18 5.92 9.73
N PHE A 263 -19.39 5.45 8.77
CA PHE A 263 -18.70 4.14 8.86
C PHE A 263 -17.65 4.05 9.98
N TRP A 264 -16.90 5.13 10.21
CA TRP A 264 -15.70 5.12 11.06
C TRP A 264 -15.96 4.87 12.55
N PRO A 265 -16.96 5.48 13.21
CA PRO A 265 -17.29 5.16 14.61
C PRO A 265 -17.53 3.66 14.84
N ALA A 266 -18.25 2.99 13.93
CA ALA A 266 -18.51 1.56 14.01
C ALA A 266 -17.23 0.73 13.79
N ALA A 267 -16.43 1.07 12.78
CA ALA A 267 -15.15 0.41 12.52
C ALA A 267 -14.17 0.53 13.69
N LEU A 268 -14.04 1.73 14.28
CA LEU A 268 -13.16 1.98 15.43
C LEU A 268 -13.67 1.29 16.72
N THR A 269 -14.98 1.21 16.90
CA THR A 269 -15.57 0.42 18.00
C THR A 269 -15.17 -1.04 17.92
N GLY A 270 -15.12 -1.60 16.72
CA GLY A 270 -14.58 -2.94 16.48
C GLY A 270 -13.12 -3.11 16.89
N VAL A 271 -12.26 -2.15 16.54
CA VAL A 271 -10.84 -2.15 16.94
C VAL A 271 -10.70 -2.11 18.45
N VAL A 272 -11.48 -1.26 19.13
CA VAL A 272 -11.51 -1.19 20.60
C VAL A 272 -12.01 -2.50 21.20
N ALA A 273 -13.07 -3.09 20.65
CA ALA A 273 -13.62 -4.36 21.13
C ALA A 273 -12.58 -5.51 21.00
N LEU A 274 -11.89 -5.61 19.86
CA LEU A 274 -10.80 -6.59 19.68
C LEU A 274 -9.62 -6.35 20.63
N THR A 275 -9.30 -5.08 20.90
CA THR A 275 -8.26 -4.71 21.88
C THR A 275 -8.67 -5.17 23.29
N CYS A 276 -9.93 -4.95 23.68
CA CYS A 276 -10.48 -5.44 24.94
C CYS A 276 -10.48 -6.97 25.01
N ALA A 277 -10.80 -7.67 23.92
CA ALA A 277 -10.73 -9.14 23.86
C ALA A 277 -9.29 -9.66 24.04
N TRP A 278 -8.32 -8.99 23.41
CA TRP A 278 -6.89 -9.31 23.60
C TRP A 278 -6.45 -9.08 25.05
N MET A 279 -6.84 -7.96 25.66
CA MET A 279 -6.57 -7.68 27.07
C MET A 279 -7.22 -8.70 28.01
N ALA A 280 -8.46 -9.11 27.72
CA ALA A 280 -9.15 -10.15 28.46
C ALA A 280 -8.44 -11.51 28.36
N ALA A 281 -7.87 -11.86 27.20
CA ALA A 281 -7.07 -13.07 27.03
C ALA A 281 -5.80 -13.07 27.91
N GLU A 282 -5.19 -11.90 28.13
CA GLU A 282 -4.07 -11.68 29.05
C GLU A 282 -4.47 -11.50 30.53
N LYS A 283 -5.77 -11.55 30.84
CA LYS A 283 -6.35 -11.21 32.16
C LYS A 283 -6.11 -9.76 32.60
N TRP A 284 -5.86 -8.85 31.66
CA TRP A 284 -5.73 -7.40 31.90
C TRP A 284 -7.11 -6.73 31.96
N TYR A 285 -8.02 -7.29 32.74
CA TYR A 285 -9.42 -6.87 32.74
C TYR A 285 -9.62 -5.42 33.19
N THR A 286 -8.79 -4.88 34.10
CA THR A 286 -8.84 -3.46 34.48
C THR A 286 -8.51 -2.54 33.30
N ARG A 287 -7.54 -2.92 32.45
CA ARG A 287 -7.21 -2.15 31.24
C ARG A 287 -8.32 -2.23 30.20
N ALA A 288 -8.92 -3.42 30.05
CA ALA A 288 -10.06 -3.63 29.16
C ALA A 288 -11.29 -2.81 29.60
N LEU A 289 -11.61 -2.82 30.90
CA LEU A 289 -12.67 -2.01 31.49
C LEU A 289 -12.41 -0.52 31.26
N PHE A 290 -11.19 -0.05 31.54
CA PHE A 290 -10.83 1.34 31.34
C PHE A 290 -10.99 1.77 29.88
N ILE A 291 -10.38 1.05 28.93
CA ILE A 291 -10.45 1.41 27.50
C ILE A 291 -11.88 1.31 26.99
N GLY A 292 -12.60 0.24 27.32
CA GLY A 292 -13.98 0.04 26.89
C GLY A 292 -14.93 1.11 27.41
N SER A 293 -14.85 1.44 28.71
CA SER A 293 -15.69 2.47 29.32
C SER A 293 -15.34 3.88 28.83
N MET A 294 -14.05 4.20 28.63
CA MET A 294 -13.64 5.49 28.07
C MET A 294 -14.05 5.63 26.60
N TRP A 295 -14.00 4.55 25.82
CA TRP A 295 -14.50 4.56 24.44
C TRP A 295 -16.02 4.75 24.40
N ALA A 296 -16.77 4.05 25.26
CA ALA A 296 -18.22 4.25 25.36
C ALA A 296 -18.58 5.68 25.75
N LEU A 297 -17.85 6.27 26.70
CA LEU A 297 -18.01 7.67 27.08
C LEU A 297 -17.69 8.61 25.91
N TYR A 298 -16.61 8.35 25.17
CA TYR A 298 -16.24 9.11 23.97
C TYR A 298 -17.35 9.07 22.92
N ILE A 299 -17.94 7.90 22.65
CA ILE A 299 -19.07 7.79 21.70
C ILE A 299 -20.29 8.57 22.22
N VAL A 300 -20.70 8.38 23.47
CA VAL A 300 -21.86 9.06 24.05
C VAL A 300 -21.70 10.58 24.04
N SER A 301 -20.51 11.07 24.42
CA SER A 301 -20.20 12.51 24.40
C SER A 301 -20.09 13.06 22.97
N SER A 302 -19.49 12.32 22.04
CA SER A 302 -19.43 12.74 20.63
C SER A 302 -20.82 12.82 19.99
N LEU A 303 -21.73 11.90 20.33
CA LEU A 303 -23.12 11.96 19.89
C LEU A 303 -23.90 13.13 20.52
N TYR A 304 -23.53 13.53 21.74
CA TYR A 304 -24.07 14.74 22.36
C TYR A 304 -23.56 16.01 21.67
N GLU A 305 -22.26 16.12 21.43
CA GLU A 305 -21.63 17.25 20.73
C GLU A 305 -22.17 17.46 19.31
N THR A 306 -22.58 16.37 18.66
CA THR A 306 -23.17 16.37 17.32
C THR A 306 -24.69 16.45 17.34
N ASN A 307 -25.31 16.72 18.50
CA ASN A 307 -26.76 16.89 18.68
C ASN A 307 -27.62 15.67 18.30
N HIS A 308 -27.06 14.46 18.27
CA HIS A 308 -27.84 13.23 18.03
C HIS A 308 -28.74 12.88 19.23
N TRP A 309 -28.39 13.39 20.42
CA TRP A 309 -29.25 13.41 21.59
C TRP A 309 -28.95 14.67 22.42
N THR A 310 -29.95 15.17 23.13
CA THR A 310 -29.83 16.41 23.90
C THR A 310 -30.34 16.22 25.33
N SER A 311 -29.91 17.09 26.23
CA SER A 311 -30.37 17.11 27.63
C SER A 311 -30.17 18.49 28.23
N ASP A 312 -31.26 19.10 28.71
CA ASP A 312 -31.24 20.43 29.35
C ASP A 312 -30.30 20.49 30.57
N ARG A 313 -30.05 19.34 31.22
CA ARG A 313 -29.15 19.26 32.37
C ARG A 313 -27.68 19.27 31.99
N LEU A 314 -27.38 18.91 30.75
CA LEU A 314 -26.02 18.90 30.20
C LEU A 314 -25.72 20.15 29.37
N ASP A 315 -26.69 21.06 29.29
CA ASP A 315 -26.54 22.35 28.63
C ASP A 315 -26.33 23.48 29.67
N GLY A 316 -25.41 24.40 29.39
CA GLY A 316 -25.06 25.53 30.28
C GLY A 316 -23.82 25.37 31.18
N SER A 317 -23.65 26.29 32.14
CA SER A 317 -22.38 26.47 32.89
C SER A 317 -21.97 25.28 33.78
N TRP A 318 -22.92 24.44 34.18
CA TRP A 318 -22.67 23.23 34.98
C TRP A 318 -22.27 22.01 34.15
N ALA A 319 -22.45 22.05 32.82
CA ALA A 319 -22.19 20.94 31.92
C ALA A 319 -20.78 20.36 32.09
N VAL A 320 -19.77 21.22 32.15
CA VAL A 320 -18.36 20.82 32.31
C VAL A 320 -18.16 20.01 33.60
N TRP A 321 -18.80 20.43 34.70
CA TRP A 321 -18.70 19.73 35.98
C TRP A 321 -19.46 18.41 36.00
N ILE A 322 -20.58 18.33 35.28
CA ILE A 322 -21.34 17.08 35.15
C ILE A 322 -20.57 16.08 34.29
N TRP A 323 -20.01 16.49 33.15
CA TRP A 323 -19.16 15.64 32.32
C TRP A 323 -17.89 15.19 33.04
N PHE A 324 -17.26 16.10 33.79
CA PHE A 324 -16.16 15.76 34.69
C PHE A 324 -16.61 14.72 35.74
N GLY A 325 -17.77 14.94 36.38
CA GLY A 325 -18.36 14.04 37.36
C GLY A 325 -18.61 12.65 36.79
N ILE A 326 -19.24 12.54 35.61
CA ILE A 326 -19.46 11.28 34.89
C ILE A 326 -18.13 10.56 34.66
N THR A 327 -17.14 11.27 34.11
CA THR A 327 -15.80 10.71 33.85
C THR A 327 -15.13 10.23 35.12
N PHE A 328 -15.19 11.03 36.18
CA PHE A 328 -14.62 10.71 37.49
C PHE A 328 -15.29 9.49 38.11
N PHE A 329 -16.63 9.42 38.15
CA PHE A 329 -17.36 8.29 38.73
C PHE A 329 -17.19 7.01 37.92
N ILE A 330 -17.05 7.08 36.59
CA ILE A 330 -16.64 5.91 35.79
C ILE A 330 -15.26 5.43 36.25
N GLY A 331 -14.30 6.34 36.45
CA GLY A 331 -12.98 6.02 36.99
C GLY A 331 -13.04 5.37 38.39
N VAL A 332 -13.89 5.90 39.28
CA VAL A 332 -14.13 5.32 40.62
C VAL A 332 -14.72 3.92 40.52
N MET A 333 -15.71 3.70 39.64
CA MET A 333 -16.28 2.37 39.42
C MET A 333 -15.23 1.38 38.89
N ILE A 334 -14.42 1.77 37.90
CA ILE A 334 -13.34 0.93 37.38
C ILE A 334 -12.35 0.56 38.49
N TYR A 335 -11.95 1.53 39.31
CA TYR A 335 -11.08 1.30 40.46
C TYR A 335 -11.73 0.34 41.46
N TRP A 336 -12.98 0.59 41.85
CA TRP A 336 -13.72 -0.24 42.79
C TRP A 336 -13.82 -1.69 42.30
N PHE A 337 -14.24 -1.91 41.04
CA PHE A 337 -14.29 -3.24 40.44
C PHE A 337 -12.91 -3.92 40.40
N ALA A 338 -11.85 -3.18 40.07
CA ALA A 338 -10.50 -3.72 40.00
C ALA A 338 -9.96 -4.16 41.37
N THR A 339 -10.32 -3.46 42.44
CA THR A 339 -9.87 -3.73 43.81
C THR A 339 -10.80 -4.63 44.63
N HIS A 340 -12.02 -4.90 44.15
CA HIS A 340 -13.00 -5.70 44.88
C HIS A 340 -12.52 -7.14 45.08
N GLU A 341 -12.72 -7.74 46.24
CA GLU A 341 -12.19 -9.09 46.53
C GLU A 341 -12.84 -10.21 45.71
N GLN A 342 -14.14 -10.08 45.41
CA GLN A 342 -14.92 -11.08 44.64
C GLN A 342 -14.87 -10.88 43.12
N TYR A 343 -14.82 -9.63 42.66
CA TYR A 343 -14.93 -9.29 41.24
C TYR A 343 -13.63 -8.72 40.67
N GLY A 344 -12.69 -8.35 41.53
CA GLY A 344 -11.36 -7.82 41.21
C GLY A 344 -10.24 -8.70 41.78
N GLY A 345 -9.03 -8.16 41.89
CA GLY A 345 -7.87 -8.93 42.36
C GLY A 345 -7.36 -9.98 41.35
N TRP A 346 -7.59 -9.75 40.06
CA TRP A 346 -7.20 -10.69 39.01
C TRP A 346 -5.68 -10.83 38.91
N LYS A 347 -5.18 -12.06 39.08
CA LYS A 347 -3.78 -12.36 38.80
C LYS A 347 -3.55 -12.28 37.28
N ASN A 348 -2.80 -11.25 36.86
CA ASN A 348 -2.28 -11.15 35.49
C ASN A 348 -1.53 -12.42 35.12
N ARG A 349 -1.59 -12.82 33.84
CA ARG A 349 -0.77 -13.94 33.37
C ARG A 349 0.72 -13.65 33.57
N GLU A 350 1.46 -14.68 33.97
CA GLU A 350 2.90 -14.58 34.15
C GLU A 350 3.59 -14.47 32.78
N LEU A 351 4.71 -13.74 32.71
CA LEU A 351 5.42 -13.46 31.45
C LEU A 351 5.86 -14.74 30.71
N HIS A 352 6.11 -15.83 31.42
CA HIS A 352 6.53 -17.11 30.85
C HIS A 352 5.36 -18.01 30.43
N GLN A 353 4.11 -17.61 30.69
CA GLN A 353 2.89 -18.31 30.26
C GLN A 353 1.90 -17.34 29.56
N PRO A 354 2.31 -16.70 28.45
CA PRO A 354 1.45 -15.76 27.74
C PRO A 354 0.21 -16.45 27.16
N SER A 355 -0.88 -15.71 26.97
CA SER A 355 -2.02 -16.21 26.21
C SER A 355 -1.65 -16.45 24.75
N GLN A 356 -2.38 -17.33 24.07
CA GLN A 356 -2.20 -17.54 22.64
C GLN A 356 -2.45 -16.27 21.82
N ALA A 357 -3.32 -15.37 22.28
CA ALA A 357 -3.55 -14.08 21.65
C ALA A 357 -2.31 -13.16 21.71
N LYS A 358 -1.55 -13.21 22.81
CA LYS A 358 -0.26 -12.49 22.92
C LYS A 358 0.84 -13.12 22.07
N VAL A 359 0.88 -14.45 21.97
CA VAL A 359 1.81 -15.14 21.05
C VAL A 359 1.47 -14.82 19.59
N PHE A 360 0.19 -14.80 19.24
CA PHE A 360 -0.29 -14.34 17.94
C PHE A 360 0.19 -12.91 17.65
N TRP A 361 -0.10 -11.98 18.57
CA TRP A 361 0.30 -10.59 18.40
C TRP A 361 1.81 -10.44 18.28
N SER A 362 2.61 -11.08 19.14
CA SER A 362 4.08 -10.98 19.09
C SER A 362 4.68 -11.48 17.77
N ASN A 363 4.04 -12.47 17.14
CA ASN A 363 4.47 -13.01 15.85
C ASN A 363 4.01 -12.16 14.65
N HIS A 364 2.84 -11.51 14.74
CA HIS A 364 2.17 -10.91 13.59
C HIS A 364 2.01 -9.37 13.63
N TRP A 365 2.25 -8.71 14.77
CA TRP A 365 1.99 -7.28 14.97
C TRP A 365 2.59 -6.40 13.87
N ALA A 366 3.83 -6.67 13.46
CA ALA A 366 4.51 -5.83 12.47
C ALA A 366 3.82 -5.90 11.10
N GLY A 367 3.41 -7.10 10.68
CA GLY A 367 2.68 -7.28 9.43
C GLY A 367 1.30 -6.63 9.46
N ILE A 368 0.57 -6.80 10.58
CA ILE A 368 -0.73 -6.17 10.80
C ILE A 368 -0.60 -4.65 10.75
N MET A 369 0.35 -4.06 11.50
CA MET A 369 0.54 -2.60 11.55
C MET A 369 1.00 -2.00 10.21
N ILE A 370 1.79 -2.72 9.41
CA ILE A 370 2.15 -2.29 8.06
C ILE A 370 0.93 -2.32 7.14
N PHE A 371 0.12 -3.39 7.21
CA PHE A 371 -1.11 -3.47 6.42
C PHE A 371 -2.13 -2.39 6.83
N MET A 372 -2.24 -2.10 8.13
CA MET A 372 -3.05 -0.99 8.62
C MET A 372 -2.56 0.36 8.09
N ALA A 373 -1.25 0.61 8.06
CA ALA A 373 -0.69 1.82 7.45
C ALA A 373 -1.04 1.94 5.96
N PHE A 374 -1.08 0.81 5.23
CA PHE A 374 -1.56 0.77 3.84
C PHE A 374 -3.05 1.14 3.74
N LEU A 375 -3.93 0.53 4.55
CA LEU A 375 -5.36 0.82 4.54
C LEU A 375 -5.66 2.28 4.91
N THR A 376 -5.02 2.79 5.98
CA THR A 376 -5.15 4.20 6.39
C THR A 376 -4.58 5.13 5.33
N GLY A 377 -3.43 4.79 4.74
CA GLY A 377 -2.83 5.56 3.64
C GLY A 377 -3.75 5.64 2.42
N LEU A 378 -4.43 4.56 2.07
CA LEU A 378 -5.42 4.52 0.99
C LEU A 378 -6.65 5.36 1.35
N ALA A 379 -7.22 5.18 2.54
CA ALA A 379 -8.41 5.91 2.98
C ALA A 379 -8.20 7.43 2.94
N ILE A 380 -7.07 7.94 3.45
CA ILE A 380 -6.75 9.38 3.45
C ILE A 380 -6.62 9.95 2.04
N ARG A 381 -6.09 9.14 1.10
CA ARG A 381 -5.91 9.56 -0.29
C ARG A 381 -7.23 9.61 -1.06
N VAL A 382 -8.21 8.81 -0.68
CA VAL A 382 -9.49 8.67 -1.37
C VAL A 382 -10.57 9.56 -0.75
N GLN A 383 -10.81 9.44 0.55
CA GLN A 383 -12.04 9.92 1.20
C GLN A 383 -12.30 11.43 0.99
N TRP A 384 -11.27 12.27 1.09
CA TRP A 384 -11.43 13.73 0.98
C TRP A 384 -11.61 14.25 -0.45
N TYR A 385 -11.31 13.41 -1.45
CA TYR A 385 -11.25 13.81 -2.85
C TYR A 385 -12.27 13.06 -3.73
N PHE A 386 -12.85 11.97 -3.22
CA PHE A 386 -13.79 11.14 -3.96
C PHE A 386 -14.97 11.95 -4.49
N VAL A 387 -15.73 12.58 -3.60
CA VAL A 387 -16.91 13.40 -3.95
C VAL A 387 -16.53 14.65 -4.76
N PRO A 388 -15.56 15.49 -4.33
CA PRO A 388 -15.22 16.70 -5.10
C PRO A 388 -14.74 16.42 -6.53
N SER A 389 -14.11 15.27 -6.79
CA SER A 389 -13.62 14.91 -8.13
C SER A 389 -14.70 14.34 -9.03
N MET A 390 -15.83 13.90 -8.49
CA MET A 390 -16.96 13.37 -9.27
C MET A 390 -18.05 14.42 -9.48
N ASN A 391 -18.12 15.41 -8.59
CA ASN A 391 -19.08 16.50 -8.65
C ASN A 391 -18.40 17.81 -8.24
N SER A 392 -17.54 18.32 -9.11
CA SER A 392 -16.83 19.57 -8.83
C SER A 392 -17.81 20.74 -8.71
N SER A 393 -17.59 21.61 -7.73
CA SER A 393 -18.47 22.76 -7.46
C SER A 393 -18.54 23.76 -8.62
N ALA A 394 -17.56 23.74 -9.52
CA ALA A 394 -17.47 24.64 -10.67
C ALA A 394 -18.09 24.05 -11.95
N LEU A 395 -17.99 22.74 -12.19
CA LEU A 395 -18.39 22.11 -13.45
C LEU A 395 -19.58 21.15 -13.31
N ALA A 396 -20.03 20.87 -12.08
CA ALA A 396 -21.03 19.85 -11.77
C ALA A 396 -20.75 18.51 -12.48
N SER A 397 -19.47 18.18 -12.64
CA SER A 397 -18.97 17.04 -13.40
C SER A 397 -17.59 16.61 -12.90
N TRP A 398 -17.06 15.55 -13.51
CA TRP A 398 -15.75 14.97 -13.24
C TRP A 398 -14.62 16.00 -13.33
N ASP A 399 -13.68 15.93 -12.39
CA ASP A 399 -12.54 16.85 -12.30
C ASP A 399 -11.25 16.14 -11.87
N LEU A 400 -10.12 16.67 -12.32
CA LEU A 400 -8.78 16.21 -11.97
C LEU A 400 -8.08 17.28 -11.14
N THR A 401 -7.46 16.86 -10.05
CA THR A 401 -6.62 17.73 -9.21
C THR A 401 -5.17 17.71 -9.70
N GLY A 402 -4.38 18.73 -9.33
CA GLY A 402 -2.95 18.79 -9.69
C GLY A 402 -2.60 19.67 -10.89
N GLY A 403 -3.56 20.46 -11.40
CA GLY A 403 -3.33 21.44 -12.46
C GLY A 403 -3.54 20.86 -13.86
N SER A 404 -2.79 21.35 -14.85
CA SER A 404 -3.00 21.01 -16.27
C SER A 404 -2.38 19.67 -16.70
N ASP A 405 -1.37 19.17 -15.99
CA ASP A 405 -0.65 17.95 -16.36
C ASP A 405 -1.55 16.69 -16.38
N PRO A 406 -2.41 16.46 -15.37
CA PRO A 406 -3.42 15.40 -15.35
C PRO A 406 -4.38 15.40 -16.55
N TRP A 407 -4.81 16.58 -17.00
CA TRP A 407 -5.68 16.72 -18.18
C TRP A 407 -4.99 16.28 -19.47
N TYR A 408 -3.70 16.58 -19.60
CA TYR A 408 -2.93 16.06 -20.73
C TYR A 408 -2.73 14.54 -20.64
N MET A 409 -2.59 13.98 -19.42
CA MET A 409 -2.57 12.52 -19.24
C MET A 409 -3.90 11.90 -19.68
N LYS A 410 -5.04 12.52 -19.32
CA LYS A 410 -6.36 12.05 -19.77
C LYS A 410 -6.44 11.98 -21.29
N ARG A 411 -6.02 13.04 -22.00
CA ARG A 411 -5.97 13.05 -23.48
C ARG A 411 -5.16 11.88 -24.04
N VAL A 412 -4.01 11.58 -23.45
CA VAL A 412 -3.18 10.44 -23.86
C VAL A 412 -3.90 9.11 -23.60
N VAL A 413 -4.56 8.96 -22.45
CA VAL A 413 -5.32 7.76 -22.10
C VAL A 413 -6.52 7.56 -23.03
N ASP A 414 -7.31 8.60 -23.29
CA ASP A 414 -8.43 8.57 -24.22
C ASP A 414 -7.96 8.11 -25.63
N TYR A 415 -6.82 8.62 -26.10
CA TYR A 415 -6.20 8.18 -27.35
C TYR A 415 -5.78 6.70 -27.32
N VAL A 416 -5.16 6.24 -26.23
CA VAL A 416 -4.77 4.83 -26.09
C VAL A 416 -5.99 3.91 -26.12
N ILE A 417 -7.10 4.29 -25.49
CA ILE A 417 -8.35 3.51 -25.50
C ILE A 417 -8.96 3.48 -26.90
N ALA A 418 -9.00 4.62 -27.59
CA ALA A 418 -9.58 4.72 -28.92
C ALA A 418 -8.76 3.99 -30.00
N GLU A 419 -7.44 4.19 -30.00
CA GLU A 419 -6.56 3.77 -31.10
C GLU A 419 -5.75 2.51 -30.78
N ASN A 420 -5.77 2.03 -29.52
CA ASN A 420 -4.92 0.94 -29.03
C ASN A 420 -3.42 1.19 -29.29
N ALA A 421 -3.01 2.47 -29.33
CA ALA A 421 -1.67 2.90 -29.66
C ALA A 421 -1.20 4.04 -28.73
N HIS A 422 0.11 4.15 -28.51
CA HIS A 422 0.67 5.24 -27.72
C HIS A 422 0.65 6.55 -28.53
N LEU A 423 0.14 7.63 -27.95
CA LEU A 423 0.15 8.95 -28.58
C LEU A 423 1.59 9.48 -28.68
N ILE A 424 2.19 9.42 -29.87
CA ILE A 424 3.56 9.90 -30.14
C ILE A 424 3.56 11.35 -30.66
N TRP A 425 2.67 11.66 -31.60
CA TRP A 425 2.54 13.00 -32.18
C TRP A 425 1.15 13.54 -31.90
N ASP A 426 1.09 14.76 -31.37
CA ASP A 426 -0.14 15.43 -31.00
C ASP A 426 -0.29 16.71 -31.82
N ALA A 427 -1.25 16.72 -32.73
CA ALA A 427 -1.51 17.86 -33.62
C ALA A 427 -2.08 19.08 -32.89
N ASP A 428 -2.80 18.87 -31.78
CA ASP A 428 -3.40 19.95 -31.00
C ASP A 428 -2.40 20.60 -30.06
N ARG A 429 -1.29 19.91 -29.78
CA ARG A 429 -0.22 20.47 -28.98
C ARG A 429 0.53 21.52 -29.79
N ASN A 430 0.55 22.77 -29.32
CA ASN A 430 1.23 23.88 -30.01
C ASN A 430 0.69 24.13 -31.43
N TYR A 431 -0.65 24.21 -31.54
CA TYR A 431 -1.33 24.55 -32.79
C TYR A 431 -0.80 25.88 -33.39
N PRO A 432 -0.58 25.99 -34.71
CA PRO A 432 -0.87 25.00 -35.76
C PRO A 432 0.28 24.02 -36.09
N VAL A 433 1.38 24.06 -35.33
CA VAL A 433 2.59 23.28 -35.65
C VAL A 433 2.44 21.81 -35.23
N GLY A 434 1.72 21.55 -34.14
CA GLY A 434 1.75 20.25 -33.50
C GLY A 434 3.02 20.03 -32.67
N GLY A 435 3.11 18.90 -32.00
CA GLY A 435 4.33 18.52 -31.30
C GLY A 435 4.35 17.06 -30.86
N ILE A 436 5.56 16.54 -30.64
CA ILE A 436 5.73 15.22 -30.03
C ILE A 436 5.16 15.22 -28.63
N ASN A 437 4.56 14.10 -28.21
CA ASN A 437 4.33 13.77 -26.82
C ASN A 437 5.55 13.02 -26.29
N PRO A 438 6.44 13.68 -25.52
CA PRO A 438 7.64 13.04 -25.05
C PRO A 438 7.41 12.32 -23.70
N ARG A 439 6.16 12.23 -23.22
CA ARG A 439 5.85 11.59 -21.94
C ARG A 439 6.03 10.07 -22.06
N PRO A 440 6.79 9.45 -21.14
CA PRO A 440 6.97 8.01 -21.14
C PRO A 440 5.65 7.24 -20.98
N PRO A 441 5.54 6.02 -21.55
CA PRO A 441 4.25 5.39 -21.79
C PRO A 441 3.61 4.68 -20.59
N LEU A 442 4.40 4.11 -19.67
CA LEU A 442 3.84 3.12 -18.72
C LEU A 442 2.80 3.68 -17.75
N PHE A 443 2.91 4.94 -17.37
CA PHE A 443 1.91 5.55 -16.49
C PHE A 443 0.55 5.71 -17.18
N SER A 444 0.52 6.26 -18.40
CA SER A 444 -0.74 6.38 -19.16
C SER A 444 -1.29 5.01 -19.56
N TRP A 445 -0.43 4.06 -19.92
CA TRP A 445 -0.86 2.69 -20.22
C TRP A 445 -1.40 1.96 -18.99
N SER A 446 -0.86 2.20 -17.79
CA SER A 446 -1.43 1.60 -16.59
C SER A 446 -2.83 2.12 -16.28
N MET A 447 -3.10 3.39 -16.59
CA MET A 447 -4.45 3.99 -16.52
C MET A 447 -5.36 3.39 -17.59
N ALA A 448 -4.91 3.30 -18.84
CA ALA A 448 -5.70 2.70 -19.91
C ALA A 448 -6.06 1.23 -19.62
N ILE A 449 -5.11 0.43 -19.11
CA ILE A 449 -5.38 -0.96 -18.70
C ILE A 449 -6.38 -1.03 -17.55
N GLY A 450 -6.29 -0.10 -16.59
CA GLY A 450 -7.28 0.01 -15.51
C GLY A 450 -8.68 0.31 -16.04
N ALA A 451 -8.80 1.24 -16.99
CA ALA A 451 -10.06 1.53 -17.66
C ALA A 451 -10.59 0.32 -18.44
N MET A 452 -9.76 -0.32 -19.28
CA MET A 452 -10.13 -1.53 -20.02
C MET A 452 -10.62 -2.66 -19.09
N MET A 453 -9.99 -2.82 -17.92
CA MET A 453 -10.44 -3.79 -16.92
C MET A 453 -11.82 -3.44 -16.37
N LEU A 454 -12.06 -2.17 -16.01
CA LEU A 454 -13.37 -1.72 -15.52
C LEU A 454 -14.47 -1.83 -16.59
N THR A 455 -14.17 -1.50 -17.84
CA THR A 455 -15.10 -1.68 -18.97
C THR A 455 -15.47 -3.15 -19.14
N ASN A 456 -14.50 -4.06 -19.05
CA ASN A 456 -14.76 -5.50 -19.09
C ASN A 456 -15.60 -6.00 -17.90
N LEU A 457 -15.66 -5.26 -16.79
CA LEU A 457 -16.53 -5.59 -15.65
C LEU A 457 -17.97 -5.04 -15.80
N GLY A 458 -18.28 -4.39 -16.92
CA GLY A 458 -19.62 -3.88 -17.25
C GLY A 458 -19.79 -2.37 -17.07
N MET A 459 -18.73 -1.64 -16.72
CA MET A 459 -18.76 -0.17 -16.61
C MET A 459 -18.73 0.48 -18.00
N ASN A 460 -19.40 1.63 -18.16
CA ASN A 460 -19.27 2.42 -19.39
C ASN A 460 -17.79 2.82 -19.62
N SER A 461 -17.33 2.77 -20.87
CA SER A 461 -15.92 3.05 -21.21
C SER A 461 -15.46 4.45 -20.76
N ASP A 462 -16.31 5.47 -20.91
CA ASP A 462 -15.95 6.84 -20.57
C ASP A 462 -15.83 7.01 -19.05
N GLU A 463 -16.76 6.42 -18.29
CA GLU A 463 -16.72 6.40 -16.82
C GLU A 463 -15.54 5.56 -16.31
N ALA A 464 -15.25 4.43 -16.95
CA ALA A 464 -14.12 3.56 -16.62
C ALA A 464 -12.78 4.29 -16.74
N VAL A 465 -12.62 5.13 -17.77
CA VAL A 465 -11.44 6.00 -17.91
C VAL A 465 -11.36 6.96 -16.73
N TRP A 466 -12.47 7.63 -16.38
CA TRP A 466 -12.50 8.53 -15.23
C TRP A 466 -12.15 7.84 -13.92
N PHE A 467 -12.81 6.73 -13.57
CA PHE A 467 -12.50 5.99 -12.35
C PHE A 467 -11.05 5.50 -12.31
N SER A 468 -10.51 5.04 -13.44
CA SER A 468 -9.11 4.60 -13.49
C SER A 468 -8.14 5.76 -13.27
N MET A 469 -8.38 6.89 -13.95
CA MET A 469 -7.61 8.13 -13.81
C MET A 469 -7.61 8.65 -12.38
N LEU A 470 -8.77 8.59 -11.70
CA LEU A 470 -8.92 9.09 -10.35
C LEU A 470 -8.31 8.15 -9.29
N ALA A 471 -8.54 6.84 -9.41
CA ALA A 471 -8.25 5.88 -8.34
C ALA A 471 -6.79 5.40 -8.31
N LEU A 472 -6.18 5.15 -9.47
CA LEU A 472 -4.85 4.54 -9.53
C LEU A 472 -3.74 5.37 -8.84
N PRO A 473 -3.72 6.72 -8.92
CA PRO A 473 -2.75 7.52 -8.19
C PRO A 473 -2.81 7.28 -6.67
N ALA A 474 -4.01 7.14 -6.11
CA ALA A 474 -4.22 6.83 -4.69
C ALA A 474 -3.75 5.41 -4.34
N ILE A 475 -4.01 4.44 -5.22
CA ILE A 475 -3.58 3.05 -5.05
C ILE A 475 -2.05 2.95 -5.08
N TYR A 476 -1.37 3.55 -6.07
CA TYR A 476 0.09 3.59 -6.13
C TYR A 476 0.68 4.32 -4.91
N GLY A 477 0.05 5.42 -4.52
CA GLY A 477 0.38 6.20 -3.34
C GLY A 477 0.36 5.40 -2.04
N ALA A 478 -0.62 4.52 -1.88
CA ALA A 478 -0.74 3.65 -0.71
C ALA A 478 0.23 2.46 -0.77
N LEU A 479 0.42 1.85 -1.95
CA LEU A 479 1.29 0.69 -2.15
C LEU A 479 2.75 0.95 -1.77
N ILE A 480 3.21 2.21 -1.77
CA ILE A 480 4.58 2.59 -1.38
C ILE A 480 4.95 2.13 0.04
N VAL A 481 3.95 1.94 0.90
CA VAL A 481 4.11 1.49 2.28
C VAL A 481 4.90 0.18 2.36
N PHE A 482 4.72 -0.73 1.39
CA PHE A 482 5.38 -2.02 1.38
C PHE A 482 6.89 -1.96 1.12
N PRO A 483 7.39 -1.36 0.01
CA PRO A 483 8.83 -1.21 -0.19
C PRO A 483 9.46 -0.31 0.88
N MET A 484 8.73 0.68 1.39
CA MET A 484 9.19 1.52 2.51
C MET A 484 9.47 0.71 3.78
N ALA A 485 8.47 -0.09 4.21
CA ALA A 485 8.61 -0.98 5.34
C ALA A 485 9.72 -2.02 5.11
N GLY A 486 9.85 -2.51 3.88
CA GLY A 486 10.89 -3.44 3.46
C GLY A 486 12.30 -2.90 3.72
N ILE A 487 12.60 -1.68 3.23
CA ILE A 487 13.91 -1.04 3.44
C ILE A 487 14.21 -0.92 4.94
N ALA A 488 13.32 -0.30 5.71
CA ALA A 488 13.58 -0.04 7.13
C ALA A 488 13.65 -1.34 7.95
N LYS A 489 12.80 -2.33 7.66
CA LYS A 489 12.83 -3.66 8.31
C LYS A 489 14.14 -4.39 8.05
N ASP A 490 14.63 -4.39 6.82
CA ASP A 490 15.80 -5.17 6.41
C ASP A 490 17.11 -4.63 7.00
N HIS A 491 17.14 -3.37 7.42
CA HIS A 491 18.33 -2.69 7.92
C HIS A 491 18.28 -2.32 9.40
N PHE A 492 17.09 -2.04 9.96
CA PHE A 492 16.95 -1.51 11.33
C PHE A 492 15.98 -2.33 12.22
N GLY A 493 15.24 -3.27 11.63
CA GLY A 493 14.36 -4.22 12.32
C GLY A 493 12.86 -3.92 12.20
N LYS A 494 12.03 -4.84 12.72
CA LYS A 494 10.55 -4.81 12.52
C LYS A 494 9.90 -3.48 12.94
N GLY A 495 10.31 -2.90 14.07
CA GLY A 495 9.78 -1.62 14.56
C GLY A 495 10.07 -0.45 13.62
N ALA A 496 11.27 -0.40 13.04
CA ALA A 496 11.60 0.63 12.05
C ALA A 496 10.79 0.44 10.76
N GLY A 497 10.54 -0.82 10.35
CA GLY A 497 9.63 -1.13 9.24
C GLY A 497 8.22 -0.59 9.46
N VAL A 498 7.65 -0.79 10.64
CA VAL A 498 6.33 -0.26 11.01
C VAL A 498 6.32 1.26 11.04
N LEU A 499 7.32 1.89 11.68
CA LEU A 499 7.38 3.35 11.73
C LEU A 499 7.55 3.96 10.33
N ALA A 500 8.40 3.39 9.47
CA ALA A 500 8.57 3.89 8.11
C ALA A 500 7.29 3.79 7.29
N ALA A 501 6.52 2.70 7.45
CA ALA A 501 5.20 2.53 6.84
C ALA A 501 4.22 3.64 7.25
N TRP A 502 4.13 3.94 8.55
CA TRP A 502 3.23 4.98 9.06
C TRP A 502 3.70 6.39 8.69
N LEU A 503 5.01 6.65 8.74
CA LEU A 503 5.57 7.94 8.34
C LEU A 503 5.24 8.26 6.88
N ILE A 504 5.45 7.32 5.93
CA ILE A 504 5.15 7.59 4.52
C ILE A 504 3.64 7.64 4.24
N ALA A 505 2.82 6.88 4.97
CA ALA A 505 1.36 6.90 4.82
C ALA A 505 0.79 8.30 5.09
N PHE A 506 1.32 8.99 6.11
CA PHE A 506 0.90 10.34 6.53
C PHE A 506 1.75 11.49 5.99
N MET A 507 2.86 11.23 5.30
CA MET A 507 3.81 12.28 4.94
C MET A 507 3.16 13.31 3.98
N PRO A 508 3.03 14.59 4.37
CA PRO A 508 2.24 15.56 3.60
C PRO A 508 2.69 15.72 2.15
N THR A 509 4.01 15.80 1.90
CA THR A 509 4.53 15.94 0.52
C THR A 509 4.23 14.75 -0.37
N HIS A 510 4.04 13.56 0.21
CA HIS A 510 3.67 12.36 -0.55
C HIS A 510 2.16 12.27 -0.71
N VAL A 511 1.40 12.56 0.34
CA VAL A 511 -0.08 12.59 0.28
C VAL A 511 -0.54 13.59 -0.78
N GLN A 512 -0.04 14.83 -0.76
CA GLN A 512 -0.31 15.87 -1.78
C GLN A 512 0.15 15.52 -3.20
N LYS A 513 1.02 14.51 -3.32
CA LYS A 513 1.56 13.74 -4.47
C LYS A 513 0.74 12.55 -4.99
N SER A 514 -0.28 12.11 -4.25
CA SER A 514 -0.87 10.78 -4.46
C SER A 514 -2.32 10.64 -4.03
N THR A 515 -3.11 11.70 -4.08
CA THR A 515 -4.55 11.65 -3.77
C THR A 515 -5.38 11.19 -4.96
N TRP A 516 -6.62 10.80 -4.66
CA TRP A 516 -7.64 10.59 -5.68
C TRP A 516 -7.81 11.86 -6.52
N GLY A 517 -7.89 11.66 -7.84
CA GLY A 517 -7.98 12.75 -8.81
C GLY A 517 -6.67 13.38 -9.24
N MET A 518 -5.56 13.07 -8.60
CA MET A 518 -4.25 13.59 -9.00
C MET A 518 -3.56 12.66 -9.98
N ALA A 519 -4.07 12.67 -11.20
CA ALA A 519 -3.66 11.76 -12.27
C ALA A 519 -2.34 12.18 -12.94
N ASP A 520 -1.27 12.29 -12.14
CA ASP A 520 0.10 12.51 -12.61
C ASP A 520 1.02 11.35 -12.20
N HIS A 521 2.15 11.20 -12.87
CA HIS A 521 3.03 10.02 -12.71
C HIS A 521 3.72 9.94 -11.34
N ASP A 522 3.59 10.94 -10.48
CA ASP A 522 4.41 11.12 -9.28
C ASP A 522 4.30 9.94 -8.28
N SER A 523 3.09 9.50 -7.96
CA SER A 523 2.87 8.40 -7.02
C SER A 523 3.31 7.04 -7.58
N PHE A 524 3.06 6.82 -8.88
CA PHE A 524 3.54 5.65 -9.64
C PHE A 524 5.08 5.59 -9.62
N VAL A 525 5.72 6.71 -9.94
CA VAL A 525 7.18 6.84 -9.96
C VAL A 525 7.76 6.61 -8.58
N LEU A 526 7.19 7.22 -7.53
CA LEU A 526 7.75 7.11 -6.18
C LEU A 526 7.63 5.69 -5.62
N LEU A 527 6.55 4.97 -5.95
CA LEU A 527 6.38 3.55 -5.62
C LEU A 527 7.52 2.71 -6.20
N PHE A 528 7.73 2.78 -7.52
CA PHE A 528 8.74 1.97 -8.20
C PHE A 528 10.16 2.45 -7.91
N LEU A 529 10.38 3.75 -7.71
CA LEU A 529 11.66 4.31 -7.27
C LEU A 529 12.04 3.76 -5.89
N THR A 530 11.11 3.75 -4.94
CA THR A 530 11.33 3.20 -3.59
C THR A 530 11.58 1.70 -3.65
N ALA A 531 10.81 0.95 -4.46
CA ALA A 531 11.05 -0.46 -4.68
C ALA A 531 12.43 -0.73 -5.30
N ALA A 532 12.88 0.12 -6.23
CA ALA A 532 14.21 0.02 -6.83
C ALA A 532 15.32 0.19 -5.79
N PHE A 533 15.22 1.19 -4.91
CA PHE A 533 16.15 1.36 -3.79
C PHE A 533 16.11 0.17 -2.82
N MET A 534 14.92 -0.38 -2.52
CA MET A 534 14.79 -1.58 -1.68
C MET A 534 15.56 -2.77 -2.26
N PHE A 535 15.32 -3.09 -3.53
CA PHE A 535 16.01 -4.19 -4.20
C PHE A 535 17.50 -3.91 -4.33
N TYR A 536 17.91 -2.68 -4.63
CA TYR A 536 19.34 -2.33 -4.72
C TYR A 536 20.06 -2.48 -3.37
N LEU A 537 19.47 -2.01 -2.27
CA LEU A 537 20.05 -2.16 -0.93
C LEU A 537 20.15 -3.63 -0.51
N ARG A 538 19.17 -4.47 -0.89
CA ARG A 538 19.25 -5.94 -0.74
C ARG A 538 20.38 -6.52 -1.59
N ALA A 539 20.55 -6.06 -2.83
CA ALA A 539 21.64 -6.50 -3.71
C ALA A 539 23.00 -6.22 -3.05
N ILE A 540 23.20 -5.03 -2.50
CA ILE A 540 24.44 -4.65 -1.80
C ILE A 540 24.65 -5.49 -0.54
N LYS A 541 23.61 -5.65 0.29
CA LYS A 541 23.67 -6.46 1.52
C LYS A 541 24.06 -7.91 1.24
N HIS A 542 23.57 -8.50 0.15
CA HIS A 542 23.87 -9.88 -0.23
C HIS A 542 25.14 -10.02 -1.10
N GLY A 543 25.61 -8.94 -1.71
CA GLY A 543 26.81 -8.95 -2.55
C GLY A 543 28.08 -9.17 -1.74
N GLY A 544 28.29 -8.33 -0.72
CA GLY A 544 29.52 -8.33 0.08
C GLY A 544 30.77 -7.98 -0.73
N ASP A 545 31.94 -8.17 -0.11
CA ASP A 545 33.25 -7.77 -0.66
C ASP A 545 34.18 -8.95 -0.96
N ASP A 546 33.62 -10.15 -1.07
CA ASP A 546 34.42 -11.36 -1.23
C ASP A 546 35.13 -11.37 -2.59
N ARG A 547 36.40 -11.75 -2.60
CA ARG A 547 37.16 -11.96 -3.82
C ARG A 547 36.77 -13.31 -4.43
N LEU A 548 35.95 -13.28 -5.47
CA LEU A 548 35.42 -14.51 -6.11
C LEU A 548 36.33 -15.07 -7.21
N SER A 549 37.24 -14.27 -7.77
CA SER A 549 38.20 -14.70 -8.80
C SER A 549 39.65 -14.62 -8.30
N ARG A 550 40.41 -15.71 -8.45
CA ARG A 550 41.83 -15.78 -8.04
C ARG A 550 42.69 -14.79 -8.82
N HIS A 551 42.53 -14.70 -10.13
CA HIS A 551 43.22 -13.72 -10.98
C HIS A 551 42.22 -13.06 -11.92
N THR A 552 42.53 -11.82 -12.28
CA THR A 552 41.79 -11.03 -13.27
C THR A 552 42.80 -10.29 -14.14
N ASN A 553 42.41 -9.87 -15.34
CA ASN A 553 43.23 -9.06 -16.22
C ASN A 553 42.35 -8.02 -16.92
N ALA A 554 42.98 -7.01 -17.51
CA ALA A 554 42.28 -5.95 -18.24
C ALA A 554 41.80 -6.37 -19.64
N TRP A 555 41.83 -7.67 -19.98
CA TRP A 555 41.26 -8.16 -21.23
C TRP A 555 39.75 -8.42 -21.06
N PRO A 556 38.95 -8.25 -22.13
CA PRO A 556 37.50 -8.47 -22.07
C PRO A 556 37.10 -9.83 -21.49
N SER A 557 37.84 -10.88 -21.82
CA SER A 557 37.59 -12.25 -21.32
C SER A 557 37.81 -12.38 -19.82
N GLY A 558 38.82 -11.69 -19.25
CA GLY A 558 39.10 -11.70 -17.82
C GLY A 558 37.98 -11.04 -17.01
N ILE A 559 37.51 -9.89 -17.49
CA ILE A 559 36.40 -9.15 -16.87
C ILE A 559 35.09 -9.93 -16.98
N TYR A 560 34.80 -10.49 -18.16
CA TYR A 560 33.63 -11.34 -18.36
C TYR A 560 33.61 -12.53 -17.39
N ASN A 561 34.74 -13.23 -17.24
CA ASN A 561 34.85 -14.35 -16.30
C ASN A 561 34.65 -13.91 -14.85
N ALA A 562 35.15 -12.72 -14.48
CA ALA A 562 34.97 -12.17 -13.14
C ALA A 562 33.49 -11.84 -12.86
N PHE A 563 32.78 -11.25 -13.82
CA PHE A 563 31.34 -10.98 -13.70
C PHE A 563 30.51 -12.27 -13.70
N ALA A 564 30.87 -13.25 -14.53
CA ALA A 564 30.22 -14.56 -14.55
C ALA A 564 30.35 -15.28 -13.20
N ALA A 565 31.50 -15.18 -12.54
CA ALA A 565 31.70 -15.71 -11.19
C ALA A 565 30.76 -15.04 -10.17
N VAL A 566 30.60 -13.71 -10.23
CA VAL A 566 29.65 -12.99 -9.36
C VAL A 566 28.22 -13.45 -9.59
N MET A 567 27.79 -13.58 -10.85
CA MET A 567 26.42 -14.02 -11.18
C MET A 567 26.12 -15.43 -10.67
N LYS A 568 27.12 -16.32 -10.67
CA LYS A 568 26.99 -17.70 -10.19
C LYS A 568 26.99 -17.79 -8.66
N GLU A 569 27.97 -17.17 -8.00
CA GLU A 569 28.20 -17.32 -6.56
C GLU A 569 27.33 -16.36 -5.72
N LYS A 570 26.97 -15.19 -6.25
CA LYS A 570 26.14 -14.18 -5.58
C LYS A 570 24.79 -14.02 -6.29
N ARG A 571 24.10 -15.14 -6.53
CA ARG A 571 22.81 -15.18 -7.25
C ARG A 571 21.75 -14.27 -6.63
N THR A 572 21.62 -14.26 -5.30
CA THR A 572 20.66 -13.39 -4.60
C THR A 572 20.95 -11.92 -4.85
N ALA A 573 22.23 -11.51 -4.83
CA ALA A 573 22.61 -10.13 -5.09
C ALA A 573 22.30 -9.72 -6.55
N THR A 574 22.64 -10.61 -7.48
CA THR A 574 22.41 -10.47 -8.92
C THR A 574 20.91 -10.34 -9.25
N LEU A 575 20.05 -11.19 -8.69
CA LEU A 575 18.60 -11.14 -8.91
C LEU A 575 17.98 -9.86 -8.34
N ASN A 576 18.44 -9.42 -7.16
CA ASN A 576 18.00 -8.14 -6.60
C ASN A 576 18.49 -6.95 -7.43
N ALA A 577 19.69 -7.01 -8.03
CA ALA A 577 20.19 -5.98 -8.94
C ALA A 577 19.33 -5.85 -10.20
N ILE A 578 18.96 -6.98 -10.80
CA ILE A 578 18.06 -7.03 -11.96
C ILE A 578 16.67 -6.52 -11.56
N ALA A 579 16.12 -6.95 -10.41
CA ALA A 579 14.83 -6.46 -9.92
C ALA A 579 14.84 -4.93 -9.69
N ALA A 580 15.92 -4.39 -9.13
CA ALA A 580 16.11 -2.95 -9.01
C ALA A 580 16.18 -2.26 -10.38
N GLY A 581 16.87 -2.87 -11.36
CA GLY A 581 16.93 -2.39 -12.74
C GLY A 581 15.56 -2.42 -13.42
N VAL A 582 14.73 -3.42 -13.17
CA VAL A 582 13.33 -3.47 -13.66
C VAL A 582 12.52 -2.32 -13.07
N CYS A 583 12.60 -2.11 -11.75
CA CYS A 583 11.89 -1.00 -11.11
C CYS A 583 12.36 0.36 -11.64
N PHE A 584 13.66 0.59 -11.80
CA PHE A 584 14.16 1.81 -12.44
C PHE A 584 13.77 1.93 -13.91
N GLY A 585 13.70 0.82 -14.65
CA GLY A 585 13.19 0.77 -16.02
C GLY A 585 11.73 1.19 -16.10
N ILE A 586 10.90 0.73 -15.15
CA ILE A 586 9.51 1.18 -15.02
C ILE A 586 9.45 2.69 -14.73
N VAL A 587 10.28 3.20 -13.81
CA VAL A 587 10.35 4.64 -13.52
C VAL A 587 10.79 5.43 -14.76
N ALA A 588 11.78 4.94 -15.50
CA ALA A 588 12.26 5.57 -16.73
C ALA A 588 11.20 5.59 -17.84
N LEU A 589 10.35 4.57 -17.88
CA LEU A 589 9.19 4.51 -18.77
C LEU A 589 7.93 5.16 -18.20
N GLY A 590 7.99 5.75 -16.99
CA GLY A 590 6.90 6.54 -16.39
C GLY A 590 7.23 8.04 -16.27
N TRP A 591 8.51 8.40 -16.12
CA TRP A 591 8.94 9.77 -15.87
C TRP A 591 10.34 10.07 -16.41
N LYS A 592 10.48 11.23 -17.05
CA LYS A 592 11.75 11.68 -17.64
C LYS A 592 12.85 11.98 -16.61
N GLY A 593 12.49 12.38 -15.39
CA GLY A 593 13.47 12.68 -14.34
C GLY A 593 14.06 11.44 -13.66
N PHE A 594 13.79 10.23 -14.17
CA PHE A 594 14.18 8.95 -13.55
C PHE A 594 15.66 8.85 -13.18
N VAL A 595 16.53 9.56 -13.90
CA VAL A 595 17.98 9.63 -13.70
C VAL A 595 18.34 10.00 -12.27
N TYR A 596 17.46 10.71 -11.55
CA TYR A 596 17.60 11.01 -10.12
C TYR A 596 18.09 9.81 -9.29
N GLY A 597 17.43 8.65 -9.42
CA GLY A 597 17.78 7.48 -8.61
C GLY A 597 19.11 6.83 -9.02
N PRO A 598 19.32 6.48 -10.32
CA PRO A 598 20.59 5.99 -10.81
C PRO A 598 21.77 6.93 -10.54
N ALA A 599 21.57 8.25 -10.56
CA ALA A 599 22.63 9.22 -10.24
C ALA A 599 23.08 9.12 -8.77
N ILE A 600 22.14 9.00 -7.82
CA ILE A 600 22.45 8.79 -6.41
C ILE A 600 23.18 7.46 -6.19
N ILE A 601 22.71 6.39 -6.85
CA ILE A 601 23.37 5.09 -6.82
C ILE A 601 24.78 5.15 -7.39
N PHE A 602 24.95 5.82 -8.53
CA PHE A 602 26.25 6.01 -9.18
C PHE A 602 27.23 6.77 -8.27
N LEU A 603 26.77 7.85 -7.64
CA LEU A 603 27.60 8.59 -6.68
C LEU A 603 28.02 7.71 -5.50
N ALA A 604 27.08 6.97 -4.92
CA ALA A 604 27.38 6.03 -3.83
C ALA A 604 28.33 4.90 -4.29
N TYR A 605 28.17 4.42 -5.53
CA TYR A 605 29.05 3.42 -6.15
C TYR A 605 30.49 3.95 -6.28
N VAL A 606 30.68 5.17 -6.80
CA VAL A 606 32.01 5.80 -6.95
C VAL A 606 32.69 5.93 -5.59
N VAL A 607 31.98 6.44 -4.58
CA VAL A 607 32.52 6.55 -3.21
C VAL A 607 32.85 5.18 -2.65
N GLN A 608 31.96 4.19 -2.81
CA GLN A 608 32.19 2.83 -2.31
C GLN A 608 33.39 2.15 -2.99
N VAL A 609 33.57 2.33 -4.29
CA VAL A 609 34.73 1.83 -5.04
C VAL A 609 36.02 2.49 -4.54
N ALA A 610 36.04 3.82 -4.39
CA ALA A 610 37.19 4.53 -3.84
C ALA A 610 37.55 4.04 -2.43
N MET A 611 36.55 3.86 -1.57
CA MET A 611 36.74 3.31 -0.22
C MET A 611 37.23 1.87 -0.25
N ASN A 612 36.72 1.03 -1.16
CA ASN A 612 37.20 -0.34 -1.34
C ASN A 612 38.68 -0.36 -1.76
N MET A 613 39.09 0.54 -2.66
CA MET A 613 40.48 0.66 -3.09
C MET A 613 41.41 1.08 -1.95
N LEU A 614 41.02 2.11 -1.17
CA LEU A 614 41.76 2.53 0.04
C LEU A 614 41.91 1.39 1.06
N ARG A 615 40.89 0.53 1.14
CA ARG A 615 40.84 -0.61 2.05
C ARG A 615 41.38 -1.91 1.45
N LYS A 616 41.90 -1.88 0.21
CA LYS A 616 42.36 -3.06 -0.54
C LYS A 616 41.31 -4.19 -0.65
N LYS A 617 40.04 -3.82 -0.78
CA LYS A 617 38.92 -4.73 -1.01
C LYS A 617 38.58 -4.83 -2.50
N ASP A 618 37.98 -5.96 -2.89
CA ASP A 618 37.55 -6.20 -4.26
C ASP A 618 36.24 -5.45 -4.56
N SER A 619 36.21 -4.74 -5.69
CA SER A 619 35.04 -3.99 -6.19
C SER A 619 34.32 -4.70 -7.33
N THR A 620 34.73 -5.92 -7.70
CA THR A 620 34.15 -6.68 -8.81
C THR A 620 32.65 -6.94 -8.59
N THR A 621 32.26 -7.36 -7.37
CA THR A 621 30.86 -7.67 -7.03
C THR A 621 29.95 -6.45 -7.17
N ILE A 622 30.31 -5.33 -6.53
CA ILE A 622 29.52 -4.10 -6.60
C ILE A 622 29.48 -3.52 -8.02
N SER A 623 30.56 -3.66 -8.79
CA SER A 623 30.59 -3.23 -10.20
C SER A 623 29.67 -4.09 -11.06
N THR A 624 29.64 -5.41 -10.85
CA THR A 624 28.75 -6.32 -11.57
C THR A 624 27.28 -6.00 -11.27
N ILE A 625 26.94 -5.76 -9.99
CA ILE A 625 25.58 -5.39 -9.56
C ILE A 625 25.12 -4.09 -10.25
N ASN A 626 25.97 -3.06 -10.30
CA ASN A 626 25.64 -1.79 -10.96
C ASN A 626 25.52 -1.93 -12.48
N ILE A 627 26.37 -2.74 -13.12
CA ILE A 627 26.27 -3.01 -14.56
C ILE A 627 24.97 -3.74 -14.89
N LEU A 628 24.61 -4.77 -14.11
CA LEU A 628 23.36 -5.52 -14.33
C LEU A 628 22.13 -4.62 -14.17
N LEU A 629 22.12 -3.79 -13.12
CA LEU A 629 21.08 -2.78 -12.91
C LEU A 629 20.93 -1.88 -14.15
N LEU A 630 22.03 -1.27 -14.60
CA LEU A 630 22.01 -0.36 -15.76
C LEU A 630 21.63 -1.07 -17.05
N ALA A 631 22.16 -2.28 -17.29
CA ALA A 631 21.83 -3.09 -18.45
C ALA A 631 20.33 -3.39 -18.52
N THR A 632 19.71 -3.77 -17.40
CA THR A 632 18.25 -3.97 -17.33
C THR A 632 17.47 -2.70 -17.65
N ILE A 633 17.90 -1.53 -17.13
CA ILE A 633 17.26 -0.25 -17.46
C ILE A 633 17.32 0.03 -18.96
N PHE A 634 18.48 -0.15 -19.61
CA PHE A 634 18.59 0.05 -21.06
C PHE A 634 17.70 -0.91 -21.86
N VAL A 635 17.72 -2.20 -21.53
CA VAL A 635 16.91 -3.19 -22.25
C VAL A 635 15.43 -2.82 -22.24
N MET A 636 14.91 -2.34 -21.11
CA MET A 636 13.51 -1.93 -21.00
C MET A 636 13.20 -0.60 -21.68
N THR A 637 14.11 0.38 -21.60
CA THR A 637 13.82 1.76 -22.01
C THR A 637 14.10 2.03 -23.49
N MET A 638 15.04 1.29 -24.09
CA MET A 638 15.47 1.51 -25.47
C MET A 638 14.33 1.54 -26.50
N PRO A 639 13.32 0.64 -26.48
CA PRO A 639 12.24 0.67 -27.47
C PRO A 639 11.49 2.00 -27.56
N PHE A 640 11.28 2.68 -26.42
CA PHE A 640 10.62 3.98 -26.38
C PHE A 640 11.59 5.12 -26.71
N TYR A 641 12.70 5.21 -25.98
CA TYR A 641 13.61 6.35 -26.10
C TYR A 641 14.36 6.41 -27.44
N ALA A 642 14.59 5.26 -28.08
CA ALA A 642 15.19 5.14 -29.41
C ALA A 642 14.16 5.19 -30.55
N HIS A 643 12.89 5.45 -30.26
CA HIS A 643 11.89 5.60 -31.30
C HIS A 643 12.28 6.75 -32.25
N PRO A 644 12.31 6.54 -33.58
CA PRO A 644 12.86 7.52 -34.53
C PRO A 644 12.21 8.90 -34.47
N GLN A 645 10.91 8.95 -34.17
CA GLN A 645 10.15 10.20 -34.08
C GLN A 645 10.39 11.00 -32.79
N LEU A 646 10.97 10.38 -31.74
CA LEU A 646 11.11 11.01 -30.42
C LEU A 646 12.48 11.67 -30.22
N ASN A 647 13.54 11.16 -30.86
CA ASN A 647 14.92 11.65 -30.73
C ASN A 647 15.37 11.87 -29.26
N LEU A 648 15.05 10.92 -28.36
CA LEU A 648 15.31 11.06 -26.92
C LEU A 648 16.61 10.39 -26.43
N VAL A 649 17.31 9.61 -27.26
CA VAL A 649 18.56 8.92 -26.84
C VAL A 649 19.65 9.91 -26.45
N TRP A 650 19.90 10.90 -27.31
CA TRP A 650 20.93 11.92 -27.13
C TRP A 650 20.39 13.24 -26.59
N ASN A 651 19.14 13.25 -26.12
CA ASN A 651 18.50 14.42 -25.55
C ASN A 651 18.86 14.56 -24.07
N SER A 652 19.14 15.79 -23.62
CA SER A 652 19.48 16.11 -22.23
C SER A 652 18.37 15.75 -21.23
N THR A 653 17.11 15.76 -21.68
CA THR A 653 15.92 15.35 -20.90
C THR A 653 15.51 13.89 -21.14
N GLY A 654 16.30 13.14 -21.92
CA GLY A 654 16.07 11.75 -22.30
C GLY A 654 17.11 10.80 -21.72
N LEU A 655 17.66 9.87 -22.53
CA LEU A 655 18.62 8.86 -22.04
C LEU A 655 20.06 9.37 -21.88
N GLN A 656 20.40 10.54 -22.42
CA GLN A 656 21.78 11.03 -22.46
C GLN A 656 22.47 11.02 -21.08
N PRO A 657 21.85 11.46 -19.97
CA PRO A 657 22.48 11.37 -18.65
C PRO A 657 22.72 9.93 -18.18
N LEU A 658 21.80 9.00 -18.48
CA LEU A 658 21.97 7.59 -18.15
C LEU A 658 23.10 6.96 -18.96
N VAL A 659 23.27 7.35 -20.23
CA VAL A 659 24.40 6.94 -21.07
C VAL A 659 25.73 7.35 -20.44
N PHE A 660 25.84 8.58 -19.90
CA PHE A 660 27.04 8.98 -19.18
C PHE A 660 27.28 8.15 -17.92
N ILE A 661 26.25 7.93 -17.10
CA ILE A 661 26.34 7.06 -15.92
C ILE A 661 26.84 5.66 -16.32
N ALA A 662 26.33 5.11 -17.43
CA ALA A 662 26.72 3.81 -17.93
C ALA A 662 28.16 3.75 -18.42
N ILE A 663 28.59 4.72 -19.23
CA ILE A 663 29.97 4.81 -19.71
C ILE A 663 30.94 4.93 -18.54
N PHE A 664 30.66 5.82 -17.57
CA PHE A 664 31.51 5.96 -16.39
C PHE A 664 31.51 4.70 -15.51
N THR A 665 30.35 4.06 -15.33
CA THR A 665 30.27 2.81 -14.56
C THR A 665 31.07 1.70 -15.22
N LEU A 666 30.96 1.54 -16.54
CA LEU A 666 31.74 0.57 -17.32
C LEU A 666 33.23 0.88 -17.25
N ALA A 667 33.64 2.14 -17.38
CA ALA A 667 35.03 2.55 -17.28
C ALA A 667 35.62 2.27 -15.88
N ILE A 668 34.89 2.65 -14.82
CA ILE A 668 35.29 2.37 -13.43
C ILE A 668 35.37 0.87 -13.19
N ALA A 669 34.36 0.11 -13.60
CA ALA A 669 34.33 -1.34 -13.45
C ALA A 669 35.49 -2.01 -14.20
N TRP A 670 35.76 -1.58 -15.43
CA TRP A 670 36.86 -2.08 -16.25
C TRP A 670 38.21 -1.83 -15.59
N ILE A 671 38.45 -0.61 -15.12
CA ILE A 671 39.73 -0.23 -14.51
C ILE A 671 39.91 -0.93 -13.17
N THR A 672 38.89 -0.91 -12.31
CA THR A 672 38.98 -1.48 -10.95
C THR A 672 38.97 -3.00 -10.93
N THR A 673 38.30 -3.65 -11.89
CA THR A 673 38.32 -5.12 -12.03
C THR A 673 39.55 -5.58 -12.81
N GLY A 674 39.93 -4.89 -13.89
CA GLY A 674 41.04 -5.29 -14.76
C GLY A 674 42.42 -5.04 -14.18
N PHE A 675 42.58 -3.93 -13.43
CA PHE A 675 43.82 -3.58 -12.73
C PHE A 675 43.74 -3.81 -11.22
N ARG A 676 42.82 -4.66 -10.76
CA ARG A 676 42.59 -4.97 -9.34
C ARG A 676 43.87 -5.33 -8.56
N ASP A 677 44.77 -6.08 -9.21
CA ASP A 677 46.00 -6.58 -8.59
C ASP A 677 47.18 -5.57 -8.66
N LYS A 678 46.94 -4.34 -9.15
CA LYS A 678 47.94 -3.25 -9.18
C LYS A 678 47.83 -2.34 -7.95
N PRO A 679 48.88 -1.55 -7.61
CA PRO A 679 48.82 -0.58 -6.52
C PRO A 679 47.62 0.38 -6.64
N TRP A 680 46.85 0.53 -5.56
CA TRP A 680 45.59 1.29 -5.55
C TRP A 680 45.77 2.75 -5.97
N LEU A 681 46.92 3.38 -5.67
CA LEU A 681 47.24 4.75 -6.09
C LEU A 681 47.34 4.89 -7.61
N LEU A 682 47.89 3.88 -8.31
CA LEU A 682 47.97 3.90 -9.78
C LEU A 682 46.58 3.77 -10.40
N VAL A 683 45.73 2.92 -9.82
CA VAL A 683 44.36 2.69 -10.31
C VAL A 683 43.47 3.90 -10.02
N LEU A 684 43.62 4.58 -8.87
CA LEU A 684 42.92 5.85 -8.63
C LEU A 684 43.46 6.98 -9.50
N GLY A 685 44.78 7.05 -9.68
CA GLY A 685 45.41 8.05 -10.55
C GLY A 685 44.96 7.92 -12.00
N SER A 686 44.78 6.70 -12.51
CA SER A 686 44.25 6.47 -13.86
C SER A 686 42.78 6.86 -14.00
N LEU A 687 41.94 6.57 -12.98
CA LEU A 687 40.55 7.03 -12.94
C LEU A 687 40.46 8.56 -12.93
N PHE A 688 41.26 9.22 -12.09
CA PHE A 688 41.28 10.68 -11.98
C PHE A 688 41.76 11.34 -13.29
N THR A 689 42.87 10.84 -13.85
CA THR A 689 43.42 11.35 -15.11
C THR A 689 42.44 11.14 -16.26
N GLY A 690 41.84 9.95 -16.37
CA GLY A 690 40.83 9.64 -17.39
C GLY A 690 39.60 10.53 -17.26
N GLY A 691 39.14 10.79 -16.04
CA GLY A 691 38.03 11.71 -15.76
C GLY A 691 38.33 13.15 -16.20
N ILE A 692 39.52 13.67 -15.90
CA ILE A 692 39.96 15.01 -16.34
C ILE A 692 40.01 15.09 -17.86
N VAL A 693 40.67 14.13 -18.53
CA VAL A 693 40.79 14.12 -19.99
C VAL A 693 39.41 14.08 -20.63
N PHE A 694 38.50 13.24 -20.14
CA PHE A 694 37.13 13.18 -20.63
C PHE A 694 36.39 14.52 -20.43
N GLY A 695 36.50 15.12 -19.25
CA GLY A 695 35.90 16.43 -18.96
C GLY A 695 36.43 17.55 -19.87
N VAL A 696 37.74 17.61 -20.11
CA VAL A 696 38.36 18.57 -21.03
C VAL A 696 37.85 18.36 -22.46
N VAL A 697 37.75 17.12 -22.93
CA VAL A 697 37.20 16.82 -24.26
C VAL A 697 35.75 17.31 -24.37
N LEU A 698 34.91 17.04 -23.38
CA LEU A 698 33.52 17.53 -23.40
C LEU A 698 33.44 19.05 -23.39
N TYR A 699 34.29 19.72 -22.61
CA TYR A 699 34.35 21.18 -22.58
C TYR A 699 34.78 21.77 -23.93
N LEU A 700 35.78 21.16 -24.59
CA LEU A 700 36.20 21.58 -25.93
C LEU A 700 35.11 21.35 -26.98
N LEU A 701 34.37 20.24 -26.91
CA LEU A 701 33.23 19.97 -27.79
C LEU A 701 32.07 20.96 -27.60
N GLN A 702 31.85 21.42 -26.37
CA GLN A 702 30.89 22.49 -26.07
C GLN A 702 31.35 23.83 -26.67
N LEU A 703 32.63 24.19 -26.51
CA LEU A 703 33.17 25.42 -27.11
C LEU A 703 33.10 25.42 -28.64
N ALA A 704 33.17 24.24 -29.26
CA ALA A 704 33.03 24.07 -30.70
C ALA A 704 31.55 23.98 -31.18
N ASP A 705 30.58 24.13 -30.27
CA ASP A 705 29.14 23.99 -30.54
C ASP A 705 28.75 22.64 -31.16
N MET A 706 29.56 21.60 -30.91
CA MET A 706 29.35 20.25 -31.44
C MET A 706 28.55 19.35 -30.49
N SER A 707 28.52 19.68 -29.20
CA SER A 707 27.82 18.86 -28.19
C SER A 707 27.43 19.66 -26.96
N ASN A 708 26.23 19.40 -26.42
CA ASN A 708 25.74 19.93 -25.14
C ASN A 708 26.13 19.06 -23.92
N ALA A 709 26.96 18.03 -24.11
CA ALA A 709 27.28 17.03 -23.10
C ALA A 709 27.92 17.61 -21.83
N TRP A 710 28.72 18.66 -21.98
CA TRP A 710 29.35 19.37 -20.86
C TRP A 710 28.30 20.04 -19.96
N GLU A 711 27.35 20.77 -20.56
CA GLU A 711 26.28 21.42 -19.81
C GLU A 711 25.37 20.40 -19.13
N VAL A 712 25.06 19.28 -19.78
CA VAL A 712 24.24 18.21 -19.20
C VAL A 712 24.84 17.69 -17.89
N LEU A 713 26.15 17.43 -17.87
CA LEU A 713 26.85 16.93 -16.69
C LEU A 713 27.03 17.97 -15.59
N THR A 714 27.27 19.24 -15.96
CA THR A 714 27.59 20.30 -14.99
C THR A 714 26.37 21.03 -14.44
N THR A 715 25.27 21.06 -15.18
CA THR A 715 24.03 21.77 -14.81
C THR A 715 22.89 20.83 -14.39
N GLY A 716 23.10 19.52 -14.52
CA GLY A 716 22.06 18.51 -14.36
C GLY A 716 20.93 18.71 -15.37
N SER A 717 21.26 18.82 -16.65
CA SER A 717 20.31 19.11 -17.74
C SER A 717 19.42 20.35 -17.51
N GLY A 718 19.98 21.40 -16.87
CA GLY A 718 19.26 22.64 -16.59
C GLY A 718 18.51 22.68 -15.25
N TYR A 719 18.43 21.58 -14.49
CA TYR A 719 17.75 21.57 -13.18
C TYR A 719 18.44 22.44 -12.12
N PHE A 720 19.76 22.65 -12.24
CA PHE A 720 20.54 23.44 -11.29
C PHE A 720 20.93 24.83 -11.82
N THR A 721 20.57 25.15 -13.06
CA THR A 721 20.83 26.47 -13.69
C THR A 721 19.51 27.14 -14.07
N LYS A 722 19.16 28.21 -13.36
CA LYS A 722 17.90 28.94 -13.55
C LYS A 722 17.92 29.73 -14.84
N ASN A 723 17.05 29.39 -15.80
CA ASN A 723 16.73 30.24 -16.96
C ASN A 723 15.43 31.03 -16.70
N LYS A 724 15.14 32.06 -17.52
CA LYS A 724 13.99 32.97 -17.30
C LYS A 724 12.63 32.23 -17.29
N ILE A 725 12.47 31.17 -18.08
CA ILE A 725 11.25 30.36 -18.17
C ILE A 725 11.14 29.40 -16.98
N PHE A 726 12.26 28.86 -16.52
CA PHE A 726 12.33 27.99 -15.34
C PHE A 726 12.03 28.77 -14.05
N GLY A 727 12.43 30.06 -14.01
CA GLY A 727 12.14 30.96 -12.90
C GLY A 727 10.66 31.34 -12.74
N THR A 728 9.83 31.18 -13.77
CA THR A 728 8.38 31.43 -13.69
C THR A 728 7.58 30.22 -13.18
N ILE A 729 8.19 29.04 -13.10
CA ILE A 729 7.53 27.82 -12.59
C ILE A 729 7.71 27.76 -11.07
N ALA A 730 6.59 27.84 -10.32
CA ALA A 730 6.62 27.87 -8.86
C ALA A 730 7.39 26.67 -8.24
N GLU A 731 7.19 25.46 -8.77
CA GLU A 731 7.83 24.24 -8.27
C GLU A 731 9.35 24.16 -8.55
N ALA A 732 9.86 24.94 -9.51
CA ALA A 732 11.27 25.00 -9.86
C ALA A 732 12.07 25.93 -8.93
N SER A 733 11.38 26.75 -8.13
CA SER A 733 11.99 27.61 -7.13
C SER A 733 12.34 26.84 -5.85
N ALA A 734 13.30 27.37 -5.09
CA ALA A 734 13.64 26.80 -3.79
C ALA A 734 12.45 26.99 -2.83
N PRO A 735 11.97 25.94 -2.15
CA PRO A 735 10.82 26.05 -1.28
C PRO A 735 11.15 26.91 -0.06
N SER A 736 10.12 27.51 0.53
CA SER A 736 10.30 28.19 1.81
C SER A 736 10.73 27.20 2.90
N ARG A 737 11.47 27.66 3.90
CA ARG A 737 11.89 26.80 5.03
C ARG A 737 10.68 26.18 5.73
N GLY A 738 9.63 26.97 5.94
CA GLY A 738 8.38 26.50 6.55
C GLY A 738 7.73 25.37 5.75
N GLN A 739 7.65 25.52 4.42
CA GLN A 739 7.16 24.47 3.52
C GLN A 739 8.01 23.20 3.64
N LEU A 740 9.33 23.33 3.66
CA LEU A 740 10.23 22.18 3.74
C LEU A 740 10.05 21.38 5.05
N PHE A 741 9.94 22.06 6.20
CA PHE A 741 9.65 21.39 7.48
C PHE A 741 8.23 20.79 7.52
N ALA A 742 7.24 21.49 6.97
CA ALA A 742 5.86 21.01 6.91
C ALA A 742 5.70 19.79 5.98
N SER A 743 6.46 19.72 4.89
CA SER A 743 6.42 18.64 3.90
C SER A 743 6.78 17.26 4.47
N PHE A 744 7.73 17.20 5.41
CA PHE A 744 8.23 15.95 5.99
C PHE A 744 7.80 15.71 7.44
N GLY A 745 7.40 16.77 8.15
CA GLY A 745 7.28 16.79 9.60
C GLY A 745 8.59 17.29 10.25
N PRO A 746 8.56 18.35 11.08
CA PRO A 746 9.79 19.01 11.54
C PRO A 746 10.75 18.08 12.29
N ILE A 747 10.20 17.24 13.17
CA ILE A 747 10.96 16.30 13.99
C ILE A 747 11.59 15.21 13.10
N VAL A 748 10.80 14.66 12.17
CA VAL A 748 11.24 13.58 11.26
C VAL A 748 12.37 14.08 10.37
N PHE A 749 12.24 15.28 9.83
CA PHE A 749 13.26 15.90 8.96
C PHE A 749 14.61 16.04 9.67
N VAL A 750 14.62 16.62 10.88
CA VAL A 750 15.86 16.83 11.65
C VAL A 750 16.50 15.51 12.01
N ILE A 751 15.71 14.56 12.53
CA ILE A 751 16.20 13.23 12.89
C ILE A 751 16.78 12.51 11.66
N ALA A 752 16.09 12.55 10.52
CA ALA A 752 16.53 11.89 9.29
C ALA A 752 17.90 12.40 8.80
N ILE A 753 18.14 13.72 8.86
CA ILE A 753 19.44 14.31 8.49
C ILE A 753 20.54 13.90 9.46
N VAL A 754 20.29 13.96 10.77
CA VAL A 754 21.26 13.53 11.80
C VAL A 754 21.64 12.06 11.57
N MET A 755 20.63 11.20 11.39
CA MET A 755 20.87 9.80 11.07
C MET A 755 21.57 9.62 9.72
N GLY A 756 21.35 10.51 8.75
CA GLY A 756 22.09 10.55 7.49
C GLY A 756 23.59 10.74 7.66
N PHE A 757 24.00 11.71 8.49
CA PHE A 757 25.42 11.92 8.81
C PHE A 757 26.01 10.75 9.60
N ILE A 758 25.25 10.19 10.56
CA ILE A 758 25.68 9.00 11.31
C ILE A 758 25.85 7.80 10.37
N ALA A 759 24.93 7.60 9.41
CA ALA A 759 25.03 6.52 8.43
C ALA A 759 26.26 6.69 7.52
N LEU A 760 26.53 7.92 7.08
CA LEU A 760 27.71 8.23 6.28
C LEU A 760 28.99 7.94 7.07
N TRP A 761 29.04 8.37 8.33
CA TRP A 761 30.13 8.06 9.25
C TRP A 761 30.31 6.55 9.44
N ASP A 762 29.24 5.81 9.69
CA ASP A 762 29.26 4.36 9.84
C ASP A 762 29.67 3.64 8.54
N GLY A 763 29.32 4.18 7.38
CA GLY A 763 29.77 3.68 6.09
C GLY A 763 31.28 3.84 5.88
N ILE A 764 31.81 5.01 6.25
CA ILE A 764 33.24 5.37 6.08
C ILE A 764 34.12 4.74 7.18
N VAL A 765 33.63 4.64 8.41
CA VAL A 765 34.44 4.21 9.57
C VAL A 765 34.14 2.76 9.94
N LYS A 766 32.87 2.41 10.15
CA LYS A 766 32.44 1.04 10.53
C LYS A 766 32.32 0.07 9.34
N LYS A 767 32.64 0.54 8.13
CA LYS A 767 32.71 -0.26 6.89
C LYS A 767 31.35 -0.85 6.46
N ASN A 768 30.25 -0.17 6.77
CA ASN A 768 28.91 -0.63 6.40
C ASN A 768 28.44 0.01 5.08
N GLN A 769 28.48 -0.75 3.99
CA GLN A 769 28.14 -0.26 2.64
C GLN A 769 26.70 0.23 2.53
N THR A 770 25.77 -0.47 3.19
CA THR A 770 24.37 -0.08 3.18
C THR A 770 24.17 1.27 3.88
N HIS A 771 24.85 1.51 5.01
CA HIS A 771 24.77 2.79 5.70
C HIS A 771 25.39 3.92 4.86
N LEU A 772 26.46 3.64 4.12
CA LEU A 772 27.02 4.61 3.16
C LEU A 772 25.96 5.04 2.14
N ILE A 773 25.29 4.08 1.50
CA ILE A 773 24.28 4.37 0.46
C ILE A 773 23.07 5.09 1.07
N LEU A 774 22.57 4.65 2.22
CA LEU A 774 21.43 5.29 2.90
C LEU A 774 21.76 6.73 3.33
N GLY A 775 22.96 6.96 3.86
CA GLY A 775 23.45 8.29 4.22
C GLY A 775 23.58 9.21 2.99
N MET A 776 24.18 8.71 1.91
CA MET A 776 24.27 9.45 0.65
C MET A 776 22.89 9.76 0.07
N TRP A 777 21.96 8.79 0.11
CA TRP A 777 20.61 8.96 -0.40
C TRP A 777 19.88 10.08 0.33
N VAL A 778 19.82 10.06 1.66
CA VAL A 778 19.10 11.09 2.42
C VAL A 778 19.76 12.47 2.29
N LEU A 779 21.09 12.55 2.31
CA LEU A 779 21.79 13.84 2.24
C LEU A 779 21.67 14.49 0.86
N VAL A 780 21.84 13.71 -0.22
CA VAL A 780 21.67 14.22 -1.59
C VAL A 780 20.20 14.58 -1.86
N ALA A 781 19.26 13.72 -1.45
CA ALA A 781 17.83 14.01 -1.59
C ALA A 781 17.43 15.28 -0.82
N SER A 782 17.98 15.48 0.39
CA SER A 782 17.75 16.69 1.19
C SER A 782 18.27 17.93 0.48
N TYR A 783 19.49 17.89 -0.07
CA TYR A 783 20.07 19.00 -0.82
C TYR A 783 19.23 19.36 -2.05
N MET A 784 18.75 18.35 -2.79
CA MET A 784 17.91 18.57 -3.97
C MET A 784 16.55 19.17 -3.59
N ALA A 785 15.90 18.65 -2.54
CA ALA A 785 14.65 19.18 -2.00
C ALA A 785 14.79 20.62 -1.47
N TRP A 786 15.97 20.98 -0.93
CA TRP A 786 16.29 22.34 -0.52
C TRP A 786 16.48 23.28 -1.72
N SER A 787 16.97 22.75 -2.83
CA SER A 787 17.29 23.52 -4.04
C SER A 787 16.07 23.82 -4.91
N ALA A 788 15.11 22.88 -4.99
CA ALA A 788 13.87 23.05 -5.75
C ALA A 788 12.69 22.28 -5.12
N GLY A 789 11.52 22.93 -5.06
CA GLY A 789 10.31 22.38 -4.44
C GLY A 789 9.85 21.08 -5.11
N ARG A 790 10.09 20.92 -6.41
CA ARG A 790 9.79 19.69 -7.17
C ARG A 790 10.47 18.44 -6.60
N PHE A 791 11.59 18.54 -5.89
CA PHE A 791 12.28 17.38 -5.32
C PHE A 791 11.82 17.02 -3.89
N LEU A 792 10.91 17.79 -3.28
CA LEU A 792 10.37 17.48 -1.96
C LEU A 792 9.74 16.08 -1.93
N PHE A 793 8.96 15.73 -2.96
CA PHE A 793 8.33 14.41 -3.04
C PHE A 793 9.37 13.29 -3.22
N ASN A 794 10.43 13.50 -4.01
CA ASN A 794 11.49 12.49 -4.22
C ASN A 794 12.31 12.20 -2.95
N ALA A 795 12.38 13.16 -2.03
CA ALA A 795 13.10 13.00 -0.76
C ALA A 795 12.27 12.29 0.33
N ALA A 796 10.93 12.26 0.19
CA ALA A 796 10.02 11.66 1.16
C ALA A 796 10.41 10.23 1.58
N PRO A 797 10.78 9.32 0.66
CA PRO A 797 11.15 7.96 1.03
C PRO A 797 12.41 7.90 1.91
N ALA A 798 13.44 8.67 1.56
CA ALA A 798 14.69 8.71 2.32
C ALA A 798 14.46 9.27 3.73
N MET A 799 13.63 10.31 3.85
CA MET A 799 13.25 10.91 5.13
C MET A 799 12.48 9.93 6.02
N ALA A 800 11.53 9.17 5.45
CA ALA A 800 10.76 8.18 6.19
C ALA A 800 11.63 7.05 6.74
N VAL A 801 12.55 6.48 5.93
CA VAL A 801 13.46 5.40 6.37
C VAL A 801 14.39 5.89 7.48
N MET A 802 15.07 7.01 7.27
CA MET A 802 16.07 7.51 8.20
C MET A 802 15.44 8.09 9.48
N GLY A 803 14.26 8.71 9.35
CA GLY A 803 13.43 9.13 10.48
C GLY A 803 12.97 7.94 11.32
N ALA A 804 12.50 6.86 10.70
CA ALA A 804 12.11 5.65 11.41
C ALA A 804 13.29 4.98 12.15
N TRP A 805 14.48 4.95 11.54
CA TRP A 805 15.69 4.48 12.22
C TRP A 805 16.03 5.35 13.43
N GLY A 806 15.98 6.67 13.29
CA GLY A 806 16.26 7.57 14.41
C GLY A 806 15.26 7.45 15.56
N ILE A 807 13.95 7.38 15.27
CA ILE A 807 12.91 7.19 16.30
C ILE A 807 13.09 5.84 17.01
N THR A 808 13.32 4.75 16.27
CA THR A 808 13.58 3.45 16.90
C THR A 808 14.89 3.43 17.69
N GLY A 809 15.92 4.13 17.23
CA GLY A 809 17.19 4.30 17.94
C GLY A 809 17.01 5.02 19.27
N LEU A 810 16.28 6.14 19.26
CA LEU A 810 15.94 6.90 20.47
C LEU A 810 15.09 6.06 21.45
N TRP A 811 14.11 5.32 20.94
CA TRP A 811 13.30 4.41 21.75
C TRP A 811 14.16 3.38 22.47
N ARG A 812 15.11 2.74 21.77
CA ARG A 812 16.05 1.79 22.38
C ARG A 812 16.97 2.46 23.40
N ALA A 813 17.49 3.64 23.08
CA ALA A 813 18.38 4.39 23.96
C ALA A 813 17.70 4.87 25.25
N SER A 814 16.38 5.08 25.22
CA SER A 814 15.61 5.51 26.41
C SER A 814 15.40 4.41 27.47
N GLY A 815 15.78 3.16 27.20
CA GLY A 815 15.49 2.02 28.08
C GLY A 815 14.01 1.56 28.03
N ALA A 816 13.13 2.28 27.32
CA ALA A 816 11.73 1.88 27.15
C ALA A 816 11.56 0.51 26.48
N GLY A 817 12.54 0.07 25.69
CA GLY A 817 12.57 -1.27 25.11
C GLY A 817 12.79 -2.40 26.12
N GLU A 818 13.32 -2.11 27.31
CA GLU A 818 13.52 -3.07 28.41
C GLU A 818 12.34 -3.09 29.39
N MET A 819 11.42 -2.13 29.28
CA MET A 819 10.22 -2.01 30.12
C MET A 819 8.96 -2.67 29.52
N ALA A 820 9.05 -3.24 28.31
CA ALA A 820 7.93 -3.77 27.52
C ALA A 820 7.84 -5.30 27.50
#